data_AF-A0A0N0JFY7-F1
#
_entry.id   AF-A0A0N0JFY7-F1
#
_cell.length_a   1.000
_cell.length_b   1.000
_cell.length_c   1.000
_cell.angle_alpha   90.00
_cell.angle_beta   90.00
_cell.angle_gamma   90.00
#
_symmetry.space_group_name_H-M   'P 1'
#
loop_
_entity.id
_entity.type
_entity.pdbx_description
1 polymer ?
#
loop_
_entity_poly.entity_id
_entity_poly.type
_entity_poly.pdbx_seq_one_letter_code
_entity_poly.pdbx_strand_id
1 'polypeptide(L)'
;MIERRAQRAWWHLASALLTLTALAVLFAAQAQAQVGLRTAQRADLAGLQGVMTPPSKVARDLDRELRSVRKGQHRWARDIGGRRHVQLIVIGKGSDRNLGALRAEVRRLGGVTRKRLDLVNGLSIRLPAAQVQALAAHPDVLSISPNRDVRRTASVLESATGAQASSVRTFGAGQFTGLDGRGIGIAVLDSGVMRSHRSFRGTDGTSRVVRNVDMLKANLSDWLDDDDGANAFTLEPGSDALAGYEAAIAADTAVLQDPYGHGTHVASVAAGSGFYQAPNSTGIAPGANIFDVKVLGADGTGTLSDVLEGLQWVVFNAKVHNIRVMNLSLAASSSESWLTDPLCIAVRAASAAGITVVVAAGNFGLSDSNREVYGTISSPGNDPSVITVGSVNFRGTATRGDDVINHFSSRGPTRSARMVNGVRVVDNLLKPDLVAPGNRVFGAAATRASAQTPSWNALAQTTPGLVTATGASQTYQQTLMALSGTSIAAPAVAGTVALMLQANPGLTPPLIKAILQYSAQPLPNANLLQQGAGMLNVQGAVALARVLRTDLASRIEAGTISPGQSMLAAGRVMPALRRSTIAGVASNWSQMVYVGGNQVVSGDALFTRYQPIWDPRITWAGGEVRRMSLSFWANDGIPANTYVSGFSEVSLRGQPLLTSGVVNARSLAGSSSLAGRTGAFTPSATLASWLASGSGLILSEGLILSEGLILSEGLILSEGLILSEGLILSEGLILSEGLILSEGLILSETGATRQGFNTEGALKGEN
;
A
#
# COMPACT_ATOMS: atom_id res chain seq x y z
N MET A 1 28.90 -1.05 -88.37
CA MET A 1 29.02 -1.45 -86.95
C MET A 1 29.09 -0.27 -85.97
N ILE A 2 29.26 0.98 -86.44
CA ILE A 2 29.33 2.18 -85.60
C ILE A 2 27.93 2.82 -85.37
N GLU A 3 27.01 2.74 -86.33
CA GLU A 3 25.64 3.26 -86.17
C GLU A 3 24.78 2.49 -85.15
N ARG A 4 24.96 1.17 -85.00
CA ARG A 4 24.23 0.38 -83.98
C ARG A 4 24.69 0.67 -82.54
N ARG A 5 25.89 1.22 -82.34
CA ARG A 5 26.37 1.67 -81.02
C ARG A 5 25.83 3.05 -80.66
N ALA A 6 25.67 3.94 -81.64
CA ALA A 6 25.06 5.25 -81.43
C ALA A 6 23.56 5.15 -81.06
N GLN A 7 22.80 4.25 -81.70
CA GLN A 7 21.40 4.01 -81.34
C GLN A 7 21.24 3.42 -79.93
N ARG A 8 22.11 2.49 -79.50
CA ARG A 8 22.05 1.96 -78.11
C ARG A 8 22.41 3.01 -77.07
N ALA A 9 23.38 3.88 -77.35
CA ALA A 9 23.71 5.00 -76.46
C ALA A 9 22.54 5.99 -76.33
N TRP A 10 21.81 6.25 -77.42
CA TRP A 10 20.58 7.05 -77.40
C TRP A 10 19.44 6.41 -76.61
N TRP A 11 19.26 5.09 -76.68
CA TRP A 11 18.27 4.37 -75.86
C TRP A 11 18.60 4.37 -74.36
N HIS A 12 19.89 4.29 -74.01
CA HIS A 12 20.33 4.40 -72.61
C HIS A 12 20.23 5.83 -72.07
N LEU A 13 20.53 6.85 -72.89
CA LEU A 13 20.34 8.26 -72.53
C LEU A 13 18.86 8.62 -72.41
N ALA A 14 17.99 8.14 -73.31
CA ALA A 14 16.55 8.35 -73.24
C ALA A 14 15.94 7.64 -72.02
N SER A 15 16.36 6.40 -71.71
CA SER A 15 15.93 5.69 -70.49
C SER A 15 16.43 6.39 -69.23
N ALA A 16 17.68 6.87 -69.20
CA ALA A 16 18.21 7.63 -68.07
C ALA A 16 17.45 8.95 -67.87
N LEU A 17 17.09 9.66 -68.95
CA LEU A 17 16.29 10.89 -68.88
C LEU A 17 14.85 10.62 -68.39
N LEU A 18 14.22 9.52 -68.81
CA LEU A 18 12.91 9.06 -68.34
C LEU A 18 12.95 8.63 -66.86
N THR A 19 14.05 8.02 -66.42
CA THR A 19 14.23 7.62 -65.02
C THR A 19 14.50 8.83 -64.12
N LEU A 20 15.28 9.82 -64.60
CA LEU A 20 15.52 11.09 -63.90
C LEU A 20 14.27 11.98 -63.84
N THR A 21 13.45 12.01 -64.89
CA THR A 21 12.16 12.72 -64.86
C THR A 21 11.14 12.00 -63.99
N ALA A 22 11.11 10.66 -63.97
CA ALA A 22 10.27 9.90 -63.03
C ALA A 22 10.71 10.11 -61.57
N LEU A 23 12.02 10.15 -61.28
CA LEU A 23 12.54 10.49 -59.96
C LEU A 23 12.25 11.95 -59.57
N ALA A 24 12.33 12.91 -60.51
CA ALA A 24 11.97 14.30 -60.25
C ALA A 24 10.46 14.47 -59.98
N VAL A 25 9.60 13.70 -60.66
CA VAL A 25 8.15 13.66 -60.37
C VAL A 25 7.88 12.95 -59.04
N LEU A 26 8.63 11.91 -58.68
CA LEU A 26 8.51 11.25 -57.37
C LEU A 26 8.99 12.16 -56.21
N PHE A 27 10.08 12.91 -56.41
CA PHE A 27 10.57 13.90 -55.45
C PHE A 27 9.66 15.13 -55.38
N ALA A 28 9.05 15.56 -56.49
CA ALA A 28 8.03 16.61 -56.50
C ALA A 28 6.73 16.14 -55.84
N ALA A 29 6.33 14.88 -56.03
CA ALA A 29 5.19 14.27 -55.35
C ALA A 29 5.47 14.02 -53.86
N GLN A 30 6.70 13.66 -53.46
CA GLN A 30 7.12 13.58 -52.06
C GLN A 30 7.25 14.98 -51.43
N ALA A 31 7.69 15.98 -52.18
CA ALA A 31 7.72 17.37 -51.72
C ALA A 31 6.32 17.97 -51.64
N GLN A 32 5.39 17.65 -52.54
CA GLN A 32 3.98 18.02 -52.46
C GLN A 32 3.22 17.21 -51.41
N ALA A 33 3.60 15.96 -51.15
CA ALA A 33 3.07 15.16 -50.05
C ALA A 33 3.63 15.62 -48.70
N GLN A 34 4.90 16.07 -48.61
CA GLN A 34 5.47 16.68 -47.41
C GLN A 34 5.00 18.12 -47.20
N VAL A 35 4.75 18.90 -48.26
CA VAL A 35 4.10 20.21 -48.18
C VAL A 35 2.63 20.01 -47.85
N GLY A 36 1.96 18.99 -48.39
CA GLY A 36 0.60 18.55 -48.09
C GLY A 36 0.43 18.00 -46.69
N LEU A 37 1.40 17.26 -46.15
CA LEU A 37 1.47 16.83 -44.76
C LEU A 37 1.90 17.97 -43.83
N ARG A 38 2.69 18.95 -44.31
CA ARG A 38 3.00 20.16 -43.54
C ARG A 38 1.91 21.22 -43.62
N THR A 39 1.04 21.23 -44.64
CA THR A 39 -0.17 22.07 -44.71
C THR A 39 -1.36 21.36 -44.10
N ALA A 40 -1.43 20.02 -44.09
CA ALA A 40 -2.39 19.25 -43.30
C ALA A 40 -1.99 19.21 -41.83
N GLN A 41 -0.71 19.06 -41.48
CA GLN A 41 -0.23 19.28 -40.11
C GLN A 41 -0.24 20.76 -39.75
N ARG A 42 -0.04 21.75 -40.65
CA ARG A 42 -0.29 23.16 -40.33
C ARG A 42 -1.77 23.52 -40.38
N ALA A 43 -2.67 22.76 -40.98
CA ALA A 43 -4.12 22.97 -40.95
C ALA A 43 -4.76 22.22 -39.78
N ASP A 44 -4.20 21.10 -39.33
CA ASP A 44 -4.50 20.44 -38.06
C ASP A 44 -3.77 21.11 -36.90
N LEU A 45 -2.59 21.73 -37.08
CA LEU A 45 -1.94 22.61 -36.09
C LEU A 45 -2.40 24.07 -36.19
N ALA A 46 -3.10 24.50 -37.24
CA ALA A 46 -3.89 25.75 -37.26
C ALA A 46 -5.35 25.52 -36.84
N GLY A 47 -5.84 24.28 -36.96
CA GLY A 47 -7.07 23.77 -36.35
C GLY A 47 -6.91 23.35 -34.88
N LEU A 48 -5.68 23.07 -34.43
CA LEU A 48 -5.27 22.83 -33.04
C LEU A 48 -4.41 23.96 -32.45
N GLN A 49 -4.08 25.00 -33.22
CA GLN A 49 -4.08 26.37 -32.69
C GLN A 49 -5.53 26.83 -32.68
N GLY A 50 -6.35 26.14 -31.86
CA GLY A 50 -7.38 26.87 -31.16
C GLY A 50 -6.65 28.07 -30.58
N VAL A 51 -7.04 29.27 -31.02
CA VAL A 51 -6.77 30.54 -30.37
C VAL A 51 -6.55 30.19 -28.91
N MET A 52 -5.33 30.36 -28.38
CA MET A 52 -5.09 30.24 -26.94
C MET A 52 -5.95 31.33 -26.32
N THR A 53 -7.22 31.02 -26.18
CA THR A 53 -8.20 31.75 -25.44
C THR A 53 -7.56 31.76 -24.06
N PRO A 54 -7.27 32.96 -23.51
CA PRO A 54 -6.69 33.03 -22.18
C PRO A 54 -7.50 32.10 -21.28
N PRO A 55 -6.85 31.31 -20.40
CA PRO A 55 -7.53 30.31 -19.60
C PRO A 55 -8.80 30.94 -19.02
N SER A 56 -9.96 30.34 -19.32
CA SER A 56 -11.24 30.90 -18.92
C SER A 56 -11.16 31.27 -17.44
N LYS A 57 -11.23 32.57 -17.16
CA LYS A 57 -11.20 33.06 -15.77
C LYS A 57 -12.42 32.55 -15.01
N VAL A 58 -13.47 32.12 -15.71
CA VAL A 58 -14.70 31.56 -15.16
C VAL A 58 -14.56 30.04 -14.97
N ALA A 59 -14.83 29.57 -13.75
CA ALA A 59 -14.81 28.15 -13.42
C ALA A 59 -15.82 27.33 -14.26
N ARG A 60 -15.45 26.08 -14.59
CA ARG A 60 -16.21 25.22 -15.54
C ARG A 60 -17.64 24.90 -15.10
N ASP A 61 -17.87 24.71 -13.80
CA ASP A 61 -19.18 24.45 -13.21
C ASP A 61 -20.09 25.68 -13.25
N LEU A 62 -19.51 26.86 -13.01
CA LEU A 62 -20.21 28.13 -13.21
C LEU A 62 -20.55 28.36 -14.69
N ASP A 63 -19.62 28.12 -15.61
CA ASP A 63 -19.87 28.25 -17.05
C ASP A 63 -21.02 27.34 -17.51
N ARG A 64 -21.12 26.12 -16.97
CA ARG A 64 -22.26 25.21 -17.23
C ARG A 64 -23.58 25.77 -16.71
N GLU A 65 -23.60 26.35 -15.52
CA GLU A 65 -24.80 26.96 -14.93
C GLU A 65 -25.25 28.21 -15.70
N LEU A 66 -24.32 28.99 -16.23
CA LEU A 66 -24.60 30.15 -17.08
C LEU A 66 -25.26 29.76 -18.41
N ARG A 67 -24.95 28.57 -18.93
CA ARG A 67 -25.52 28.01 -20.17
C ARG A 67 -26.82 27.22 -19.95
N SER A 68 -27.23 27.01 -18.70
CA SER A 68 -28.40 26.18 -18.35
C SER A 68 -29.71 26.95 -18.52
N VAL A 69 -30.69 26.34 -19.19
CA VAL A 69 -32.06 26.88 -19.35
C VAL A 69 -32.99 26.51 -18.17
N ARG A 70 -32.55 25.61 -17.28
CA ARG A 70 -33.34 25.13 -16.12
C ARG A 70 -33.18 26.08 -14.93
N LYS A 71 -34.21 26.25 -14.07
CA LYS A 71 -34.11 27.04 -12.82
C LYS A 71 -32.88 26.62 -12.00
N GLY A 72 -32.21 27.60 -11.38
CA GLY A 72 -30.95 27.38 -10.66
C GLY A 72 -31.06 26.30 -9.59
N GLN A 73 -30.29 25.22 -9.72
CA GLN A 73 -30.33 24.07 -8.81
C GLN A 73 -29.38 24.23 -7.60
N HIS A 74 -28.50 25.22 -7.64
CA HIS A 74 -27.47 25.45 -6.65
C HIS A 74 -27.81 26.61 -5.70
N ARG A 75 -27.43 26.56 -4.42
CA ARG A 75 -27.67 27.67 -3.48
C ARG A 75 -27.07 29.00 -3.95
N TRP A 76 -25.99 28.93 -4.72
CA TRP A 76 -25.29 30.06 -5.31
C TRP A 76 -25.87 30.54 -6.65
N ALA A 77 -26.96 29.98 -7.16
CA ALA A 77 -27.67 30.43 -8.37
C ALA A 77 -29.18 30.51 -8.12
N ARG A 78 -29.80 31.68 -8.31
CA ARG A 78 -31.24 31.87 -8.09
C ARG A 78 -31.84 32.82 -9.12
N ASP A 79 -33.07 32.55 -9.52
CA ASP A 79 -33.84 33.45 -10.38
C ASP A 79 -34.62 34.43 -9.49
N ILE A 80 -34.36 35.73 -9.66
CA ILE A 80 -35.01 36.82 -8.91
C ILE A 80 -35.60 37.78 -9.94
N GLY A 81 -36.93 37.98 -9.91
CA GLY A 81 -37.62 38.88 -10.85
C GLY A 81 -37.40 38.50 -12.32
N GLY A 82 -37.42 37.21 -12.66
CA GLY A 82 -37.20 36.71 -14.02
C GLY A 82 -35.74 36.73 -14.51
N ARG A 83 -34.79 37.18 -13.68
CA ARG A 83 -33.36 37.23 -14.01
C ARG A 83 -32.53 36.32 -13.11
N ARG A 84 -31.67 35.50 -13.70
CA ARG A 84 -30.73 34.65 -12.95
C ARG A 84 -29.63 35.48 -12.31
N HIS A 85 -29.43 35.28 -11.02
CA HIS A 85 -28.34 35.85 -10.24
C HIS A 85 -27.47 34.74 -9.68
N VAL A 86 -26.16 34.97 -9.69
CA VAL A 86 -25.16 34.04 -9.15
C VAL A 86 -24.36 34.70 -8.02
N GLN A 87 -24.00 33.92 -7.00
CA GLN A 87 -23.05 34.29 -5.97
C GLN A 87 -21.67 33.75 -6.34
N LEU A 88 -20.66 34.62 -6.33
CA LEU A 88 -19.35 34.36 -6.89
C LEU A 88 -18.25 34.76 -5.91
N ILE A 89 -17.10 34.10 -6.04
CA ILE A 89 -15.82 34.49 -5.47
C ILE A 89 -14.94 34.94 -6.63
N VAL A 90 -14.55 36.22 -6.62
CA VAL A 90 -13.69 36.82 -7.64
C VAL A 90 -12.34 37.11 -7.01
N ILE A 91 -11.28 36.56 -7.57
CA ILE A 91 -9.91 36.80 -7.13
C ILE A 91 -9.29 37.89 -7.99
N GLY A 92 -8.76 38.92 -7.34
CA GLY A 92 -8.08 40.04 -7.98
C GLY A 92 -6.67 39.69 -8.44
N LYS A 93 -6.21 40.34 -9.51
CA LYS A 93 -4.84 40.31 -10.01
C LYS A 93 -4.15 41.61 -9.61
N GLY A 94 -3.07 41.54 -8.82
CA GLY A 94 -2.27 42.72 -8.42
C GLY A 94 -2.17 42.96 -6.92
N SER A 95 -1.52 44.07 -6.54
CA SER A 95 -1.20 44.45 -5.15
C SER A 95 -2.23 45.36 -4.48
N ASP A 96 -3.27 45.81 -5.19
CA ASP A 96 -4.37 46.60 -4.60
C ASP A 96 -5.20 45.74 -3.64
N ARG A 97 -4.98 45.93 -2.34
CA ARG A 97 -5.72 45.24 -1.27
C ARG A 97 -7.16 45.73 -1.11
N ASN A 98 -7.52 46.88 -1.68
CA ASN A 98 -8.87 47.45 -1.59
C ASN A 98 -9.78 47.01 -2.73
N LEU A 99 -9.21 46.41 -3.79
CA LEU A 99 -9.90 45.93 -4.98
C LEU A 99 -10.87 47.00 -5.51
N GLY A 100 -10.44 48.26 -5.51
CA GLY A 100 -11.30 49.42 -5.72
C GLY A 100 -11.93 49.43 -7.11
N ALA A 101 -11.10 49.21 -8.13
CA ALA A 101 -11.53 49.11 -9.53
C ALA A 101 -12.50 47.94 -9.74
N LEU A 102 -12.18 46.76 -9.18
CA LEU A 102 -13.02 45.59 -9.30
C LEU A 102 -14.39 45.75 -8.61
N ARG A 103 -14.44 46.43 -7.46
CA ARG A 103 -15.71 46.74 -6.76
C ARG A 103 -16.56 47.74 -7.54
N ALA A 104 -15.94 48.75 -8.15
CA ALA A 104 -16.62 49.69 -9.02
C ALA A 104 -17.21 48.99 -10.25
N GLU A 105 -16.45 48.07 -10.86
CA GLU A 105 -16.89 47.29 -12.01
C GLU A 105 -18.06 46.35 -11.66
N VAL A 106 -17.99 45.66 -10.52
CA VAL A 106 -19.10 44.82 -10.03
C VAL A 106 -20.38 45.64 -9.85
N ARG A 107 -20.31 46.88 -9.35
CA ARG A 107 -21.46 47.77 -9.23
C ARG A 107 -21.98 48.22 -10.60
N ARG A 108 -21.07 48.58 -11.53
CA ARG A 108 -21.41 48.98 -12.90
C ARG A 108 -22.18 47.88 -13.64
N LEU A 109 -21.81 46.62 -13.42
CA LEU A 109 -22.45 45.44 -13.99
C LEU A 109 -23.75 45.02 -13.25
N GLY A 110 -24.30 45.87 -12.36
CA GLY A 110 -25.53 45.60 -11.62
C GLY A 110 -25.36 44.56 -10.49
N GLY A 111 -24.12 44.27 -10.11
CA GLY A 111 -23.77 43.39 -9.00
C GLY A 111 -23.58 44.12 -7.67
N VAL A 112 -23.51 43.34 -6.61
CA VAL A 112 -23.25 43.82 -5.25
C VAL A 112 -22.09 43.05 -4.66
N THR A 113 -21.10 43.77 -4.14
CA THR A 113 -20.04 43.20 -3.30
C THR A 113 -20.62 42.87 -1.93
N ARG A 114 -20.59 41.59 -1.54
CA ARG A 114 -21.05 41.12 -0.23
C ARG A 114 -19.96 41.22 0.83
N LYS A 115 -18.75 40.75 0.51
CA LYS A 115 -17.63 40.70 1.46
C LYS A 115 -16.29 40.77 0.73
N ARG A 116 -15.28 41.40 1.33
CA ARG A 116 -13.88 41.31 0.90
C ARG A 116 -13.19 40.14 1.60
N LEU A 117 -12.38 39.39 0.86
CA LEU A 117 -11.70 38.17 1.27
C LEU A 117 -10.19 38.44 1.27
N ASP A 118 -9.71 39.05 2.34
CA ASP A 118 -8.35 39.61 2.42
C ASP A 118 -7.25 38.55 2.22
N LEU A 119 -7.48 37.31 2.72
CA LEU A 119 -6.54 36.19 2.62
C LEU A 119 -6.20 35.79 1.17
N VAL A 120 -7.13 36.01 0.24
CA VAL A 120 -7.00 35.59 -1.17
C VAL A 120 -7.05 36.77 -2.13
N ASN A 121 -6.94 38.00 -1.64
CA ASN A 121 -7.16 39.23 -2.41
C ASN A 121 -8.42 39.14 -3.30
N GLY A 122 -9.56 38.76 -2.70
CA GLY A 122 -10.79 38.46 -3.43
C GLY A 122 -12.04 39.19 -2.93
N LEU A 123 -13.11 39.10 -3.72
CA LEU A 123 -14.45 39.59 -3.39
C LEU A 123 -15.45 38.44 -3.44
N SER A 124 -16.27 38.31 -2.40
CA SER A 124 -17.55 37.61 -2.49
C SER A 124 -18.59 38.58 -3.03
N ILE A 125 -19.19 38.25 -4.17
CA ILE A 125 -20.13 39.12 -4.88
C ILE A 125 -21.43 38.39 -5.23
N ARG A 126 -22.47 39.15 -5.55
CA ARG A 126 -23.64 38.68 -6.29
C ARG A 126 -23.72 39.45 -7.60
N LEU A 127 -23.92 38.76 -8.71
CA LEU A 127 -23.95 39.36 -10.05
C LEU A 127 -25.09 38.73 -10.87
N PRO A 128 -25.76 39.48 -11.77
CA PRO A 128 -26.59 38.88 -12.80
C PRO A 128 -25.77 37.90 -13.65
N ALA A 129 -26.29 36.70 -13.90
CA ALA A 129 -25.58 35.65 -14.64
C ALA A 129 -25.09 36.12 -16.02
N ALA A 130 -25.89 36.93 -16.72
CA ALA A 130 -25.54 37.49 -18.02
C ALA A 130 -24.28 38.38 -18.00
N GLN A 131 -23.88 38.92 -16.84
CA GLN A 131 -22.77 39.85 -16.72
C GLN A 131 -21.45 39.19 -16.26
N VAL A 132 -21.44 37.87 -16.03
CA VAL A 132 -20.25 37.15 -15.55
C VAL A 132 -19.10 37.20 -16.56
N GLN A 133 -19.40 37.09 -17.85
CA GLN A 133 -18.37 37.17 -18.89
C GLN A 133 -17.81 38.59 -19.04
N ALA A 134 -18.65 39.62 -18.87
CA ALA A 134 -18.20 41.01 -18.84
C ALA A 134 -17.25 41.27 -17.67
N LEU A 135 -17.54 40.73 -16.47
CA LEU A 135 -16.64 40.83 -15.34
C LEU A 135 -15.34 40.05 -15.56
N ALA A 136 -15.39 38.87 -16.18
CA ALA A 136 -14.20 38.08 -16.50
C ALA A 136 -13.23 38.82 -17.43
N ALA A 137 -13.75 39.64 -18.36
CA ALA A 137 -12.93 40.43 -19.27
C ALA A 137 -12.10 41.53 -18.56
N HIS A 138 -12.45 41.92 -17.32
CA HIS A 138 -11.73 42.96 -16.59
C HIS A 138 -10.25 42.56 -16.32
N PRO A 139 -9.27 43.45 -16.54
CA PRO A 139 -7.84 43.13 -16.45
C PRO A 139 -7.42 42.68 -15.04
N ASP A 140 -8.04 43.25 -14.01
CA ASP A 140 -7.74 42.95 -12.60
C ASP A 140 -8.41 41.68 -12.09
N VAL A 141 -9.09 40.89 -12.94
CA VAL A 141 -9.66 39.60 -12.54
C VAL A 141 -8.67 38.49 -12.85
N LEU A 142 -8.24 37.77 -11.80
CA LEU A 142 -7.46 36.55 -11.91
C LEU A 142 -8.36 35.33 -12.14
N SER A 143 -9.44 35.18 -11.36
CA SER A 143 -10.41 34.10 -11.52
C SER A 143 -11.77 34.42 -10.92
N ILE A 144 -12.81 33.74 -11.38
CA ILE A 144 -14.20 33.79 -10.93
C ILE A 144 -14.68 32.37 -10.68
N SER A 145 -15.00 32.06 -9.43
CA SER A 145 -15.57 30.78 -9.01
C SER A 145 -16.98 30.98 -8.44
N PRO A 146 -17.89 30.01 -8.56
CA PRO A 146 -19.15 30.06 -7.83
C PRO A 146 -18.88 29.97 -6.33
N ASN A 147 -19.75 30.57 -5.51
CA ASN A 147 -19.69 30.44 -4.06
C ASN A 147 -20.21 29.04 -3.64
N ARG A 148 -19.40 28.00 -3.90
CA ARG A 148 -19.78 26.59 -3.74
C ARG A 148 -20.25 26.29 -2.32
N ASP A 149 -21.28 25.45 -2.22
CA ASP A 149 -21.67 24.89 -0.93
C ASP A 149 -20.53 24.03 -0.38
N VAL A 150 -20.10 24.32 0.84
CA VAL A 150 -19.23 23.43 1.62
C VAL A 150 -20.10 22.60 2.56
N ARG A 151 -20.05 21.27 2.42
CA ARG A 151 -20.68 20.33 3.35
C ARG A 151 -19.65 19.84 4.34
N ARG A 152 -20.09 19.36 5.50
CA ARG A 152 -19.24 18.56 6.39
C ARG A 152 -18.79 17.32 5.61
N THR A 153 -17.51 17.26 5.26
CA THR A 153 -16.96 16.09 4.55
C THR A 153 -16.77 14.95 5.53
N ALA A 154 -17.13 13.74 5.11
CA ALA A 154 -16.77 12.52 5.83
C ALA A 154 -15.22 12.35 5.85
N SER A 155 -14.68 11.49 6.71
CA SER A 155 -13.23 11.25 6.77
C SER A 155 -12.71 10.84 5.40
N VAL A 156 -11.78 11.63 4.84
CA VAL A 156 -11.21 11.34 3.51
C VAL A 156 -10.44 10.03 3.54
N LEU A 157 -9.82 9.67 4.68
CA LEU A 157 -9.20 8.36 4.88
C LEU A 157 -10.20 7.23 4.70
N GLU A 158 -11.35 7.28 5.38
CA GLU A 158 -12.37 6.23 5.27
C GLU A 158 -12.98 6.18 3.85
N SER A 159 -13.20 7.34 3.23
CA SER A 159 -13.73 7.41 1.85
C SER A 159 -12.72 6.87 0.84
N ALA A 160 -11.46 7.30 0.92
CA ALA A 160 -10.40 6.89 0.00
C ALA A 160 -10.06 5.41 0.15
N THR A 161 -10.22 4.80 1.32
CA THR A 161 -9.97 3.36 1.55
C THR A 161 -11.16 2.44 1.20
N GLY A 162 -12.35 3.02 1.01
CA GLY A 162 -13.59 2.27 0.80
C GLY A 162 -14.24 1.75 2.08
N ALA A 163 -13.80 2.21 3.26
CA ALA A 163 -14.35 1.79 4.54
C ALA A 163 -15.81 2.25 4.74
N GLN A 164 -16.23 3.32 4.06
CA GLN A 164 -17.63 3.82 4.09
C GLN A 164 -18.53 3.18 3.03
N ALA A 165 -18.07 2.16 2.32
CA ALA A 165 -18.95 1.40 1.43
C ALA A 165 -20.10 0.81 2.26
N SER A 166 -21.33 0.86 1.76
CA SER A 166 -22.52 0.36 2.47
C SER A 166 -22.44 -1.13 2.83
N SER A 167 -21.63 -1.88 2.10
CA SER A 167 -21.32 -3.29 2.39
C SER A 167 -20.39 -3.48 3.60
N VAL A 168 -19.64 -2.46 4.00
CA VAL A 168 -18.75 -2.47 5.17
C VAL A 168 -19.46 -1.82 6.36
N ARG A 169 -19.71 -0.50 6.27
CA ARG A 169 -20.44 0.28 7.28
C ARG A 169 -21.14 1.48 6.69
N THR A 170 -22.19 1.93 7.36
CA THR A 170 -22.83 3.22 7.09
C THR A 170 -22.82 4.06 8.36
N PHE A 171 -22.71 5.39 8.20
CA PHE A 171 -22.82 6.32 9.31
C PHE A 171 -24.12 7.13 9.16
N GLY A 172 -24.99 7.03 10.16
CA GLY A 172 -26.29 7.69 10.18
C GLY A 172 -26.70 8.03 11.61
N ALA A 173 -27.37 9.17 11.81
CA ALA A 173 -27.84 9.62 13.12
C ALA A 173 -26.78 9.65 14.24
N GLY A 174 -25.50 9.87 13.90
CA GLY A 174 -24.41 9.92 14.88
C GLY A 174 -23.80 8.56 15.24
N GLN A 175 -24.22 7.47 14.60
CA GLN A 175 -23.74 6.11 14.88
C GLN A 175 -23.31 5.36 13.61
N PHE A 176 -22.40 4.40 13.78
CA PHE A 176 -22.04 3.44 12.75
C PHE A 176 -22.98 2.24 12.81
N THR A 177 -23.44 1.77 11.66
CA THR A 177 -24.07 0.45 11.50
C THR A 177 -23.21 -0.40 10.56
N GLY A 178 -23.11 -1.70 10.81
CA GLY A 178 -22.21 -2.61 10.10
C GLY A 178 -20.93 -2.89 10.90
N LEU A 179 -19.78 -2.94 10.21
CA LEU A 179 -18.49 -3.27 10.82
C LEU A 179 -17.72 -2.03 11.28
N ASP A 180 -17.26 -2.06 12.52
CA ASP A 180 -16.46 -1.01 13.15
C ASP A 180 -15.25 -1.55 13.94
N GLY A 181 -15.03 -2.86 13.95
CA GLY A 181 -13.92 -3.52 14.64
C GLY A 181 -14.21 -3.85 16.11
N ARG A 182 -15.44 -3.63 16.60
CA ARG A 182 -15.81 -3.97 17.98
C ARG A 182 -15.54 -5.43 18.29
N GLY A 183 -14.96 -5.66 19.48
CA GLY A 183 -14.58 -6.97 19.97
C GLY A 183 -13.16 -7.38 19.61
N ILE A 184 -12.46 -6.65 18.74
CA ILE A 184 -11.07 -6.95 18.34
C ILE A 184 -10.11 -6.00 19.03
N GLY A 185 -9.04 -6.53 19.64
CA GLY A 185 -7.93 -5.77 20.19
C GLY A 185 -6.84 -5.49 19.15
N ILE A 186 -6.40 -4.23 19.09
CA ILE A 186 -5.26 -3.76 18.30
C ILE A 186 -4.18 -3.27 19.28
N ALA A 187 -3.04 -3.96 19.32
CA ALA A 187 -1.86 -3.48 20.03
C ALA A 187 -1.08 -2.49 19.15
N VAL A 188 -0.69 -1.35 19.72
CA VAL A 188 0.08 -0.30 19.06
C VAL A 188 1.42 -0.20 19.77
N LEU A 189 2.49 -0.65 19.11
CA LEU A 189 3.85 -0.57 19.61
C LEU A 189 4.48 0.74 19.09
N ASP A 190 4.52 1.77 19.94
CA ASP A 190 4.88 3.13 19.54
C ASP A 190 5.34 4.01 20.74
N SER A 191 5.17 5.33 20.68
CA SER A 191 5.57 6.29 21.72
C SER A 191 4.59 6.44 22.88
N GLY A 192 3.49 5.69 22.87
CA GLY A 192 2.38 5.79 23.82
C GLY A 192 1.07 6.25 23.16
N VAL A 193 -0.05 6.13 23.88
CA VAL A 193 -1.37 6.60 23.45
C VAL A 193 -2.06 7.38 24.57
N MET A 194 -2.46 8.62 24.29
CA MET A 194 -3.26 9.45 25.21
C MET A 194 -4.68 8.86 25.37
N ARG A 195 -4.89 8.06 26.42
CA ARG A 195 -6.15 7.36 26.76
C ARG A 195 -7.34 8.30 26.91
N SER A 196 -7.09 9.52 27.39
CA SER A 196 -8.12 10.53 27.66
C SER A 196 -8.58 11.31 26.42
N HIS A 197 -7.96 11.09 25.26
CA HIS A 197 -8.37 11.75 24.02
C HIS A 197 -9.77 11.27 23.57
N ARG A 198 -10.64 12.21 23.18
CA ARG A 198 -12.06 11.91 22.88
C ARG A 198 -12.24 10.95 21.69
N SER A 199 -11.29 10.92 20.74
CA SER A 199 -11.24 9.91 19.67
C SER A 199 -11.18 8.46 20.17
N PHE A 200 -10.81 8.20 21.42
CA PHE A 200 -10.79 6.84 21.96
C PHE A 200 -11.96 6.56 22.89
N ARG A 201 -12.88 7.51 23.07
CA ARG A 201 -14.05 7.31 23.89
C ARG A 201 -15.03 6.34 23.21
N GLY A 202 -15.45 5.33 23.96
CA GLY A 202 -16.49 4.36 23.61
C GLY A 202 -17.89 4.98 23.69
N THR A 203 -18.88 4.20 23.24
CA THR A 203 -20.30 4.60 23.24
C THR A 203 -20.90 4.67 24.64
N ASP A 204 -20.35 3.90 25.57
CA ASP A 204 -20.64 3.89 27.01
C ASP A 204 -19.92 5.02 27.78
N GLY A 205 -19.07 5.79 27.08
CA GLY A 205 -18.31 6.88 27.65
C GLY A 205 -16.97 6.48 28.26
N THR A 206 -16.63 5.19 28.33
CA THR A 206 -15.32 4.69 28.78
C THR A 206 -14.26 4.85 27.69
N SER A 207 -12.97 4.73 28.03
CA SER A 207 -11.92 4.73 26.99
C SER A 207 -11.74 3.34 26.41
N ARG A 208 -11.64 3.26 25.08
CA ARG A 208 -11.30 2.05 24.33
C ARG A 208 -9.80 1.76 24.32
N VAL A 209 -8.96 2.69 24.80
CA VAL A 209 -7.60 2.32 25.19
C VAL A 209 -7.73 1.55 26.51
N VAL A 210 -7.62 0.23 26.42
CA VAL A 210 -7.92 -0.70 27.51
C VAL A 210 -6.77 -0.70 28.52
N ARG A 211 -5.54 -0.76 28.00
CA ARG A 211 -4.30 -0.75 28.78
C ARG A 211 -3.27 0.16 28.13
N ASN A 212 -2.52 0.87 28.96
CA ASN A 212 -1.27 1.54 28.64
C ASN A 212 -0.14 0.89 29.44
N VAL A 213 0.86 0.37 28.75
CA VAL A 213 2.08 -0.18 29.35
C VAL A 213 3.32 0.52 28.79
N ASP A 214 4.32 0.75 29.64
CA ASP A 214 5.56 1.47 29.33
C ASP A 214 6.77 0.54 29.48
N MET A 215 7.22 -0.01 28.36
CA MET A 215 8.33 -0.97 28.32
C MET A 215 9.67 -0.33 28.67
N LEU A 216 9.77 1.00 28.61
CA LEU A 216 10.97 1.72 29.07
C LEU A 216 11.18 1.60 30.59
N LYS A 217 10.16 1.14 31.34
CA LYS A 217 10.22 0.86 32.77
C LYS A 217 10.37 -0.63 33.10
N ALA A 218 10.36 -1.50 32.09
CA ALA A 218 10.53 -2.95 32.30
C ALA A 218 11.93 -3.29 32.86
N ASN A 219 12.91 -2.38 32.69
CA ASN A 219 14.26 -2.50 33.21
C ASN A 219 14.34 -2.25 34.73
N LEU A 220 13.78 -3.16 35.53
CA LEU A 220 14.03 -3.23 36.99
C LEU A 220 15.32 -3.96 37.38
N SER A 221 16.20 -4.30 36.43
CA SER A 221 17.54 -4.81 36.74
C SER A 221 18.57 -3.73 36.44
N ASP A 222 19.15 -3.17 37.51
CA ASP A 222 20.46 -2.56 37.48
C ASP A 222 21.40 -3.50 36.70
N TRP A 223 22.12 -3.01 35.68
CA TRP A 223 23.11 -3.78 34.93
C TRP A 223 24.36 -4.13 35.78
N LEU A 224 24.25 -3.97 37.09
CA LEU A 224 25.30 -4.07 38.11
C LEU A 224 25.04 -5.19 39.13
N ASP A 225 23.85 -5.79 39.13
CA ASP A 225 23.55 -6.91 40.02
C ASP A 225 23.84 -8.24 39.30
N ASP A 226 24.99 -8.83 39.60
CA ASP A 226 25.49 -10.15 39.13
C ASP A 226 24.64 -11.35 39.62
N ASP A 227 23.40 -11.14 40.06
CA ASP A 227 22.61 -12.18 40.74
C ASP A 227 21.70 -12.95 39.77
N ASP A 228 22.31 -13.78 38.91
CA ASP A 228 21.65 -14.84 38.12
C ASP A 228 21.18 -16.01 39.02
N GLY A 229 20.56 -15.69 40.16
CA GLY A 229 20.04 -16.67 41.11
C GLY A 229 18.92 -17.51 40.48
N ALA A 230 19.02 -18.84 40.59
CA ALA A 230 18.15 -19.83 39.95
C ALA A 230 16.63 -19.77 40.29
N ASN A 231 16.17 -18.78 41.06
CA ASN A 231 14.76 -18.52 41.39
C ASN A 231 14.28 -17.12 40.94
N ALA A 232 15.11 -16.32 40.27
CA ALA A 232 14.74 -14.99 39.82
C ALA A 232 14.20 -15.04 38.37
N PHE A 233 13.00 -14.46 38.15
CA PHE A 233 12.41 -14.13 36.83
C PHE A 233 11.59 -15.16 36.05
N THR A 234 10.93 -16.15 36.65
CA THR A 234 9.84 -16.83 35.92
C THR A 234 8.55 -15.98 35.93
N LEU A 235 8.25 -15.31 34.81
CA LEU A 235 6.99 -14.57 34.57
C LEU A 235 5.79 -15.51 34.34
N GLU A 236 5.72 -16.59 35.12
CA GLU A 236 4.62 -17.55 35.09
C GLU A 236 3.29 -16.85 35.44
N PRO A 237 2.18 -17.15 34.73
CA PRO A 237 0.88 -16.60 35.06
C PRO A 237 0.48 -16.86 36.53
N GLY A 238 0.24 -15.78 37.27
CA GLY A 238 -0.16 -15.84 38.67
C GLY A 238 0.99 -15.73 39.68
N SER A 239 2.25 -15.66 39.23
CA SER A 239 3.39 -15.46 40.12
C SER A 239 3.50 -14.03 40.64
N ASP A 240 4.11 -13.86 41.82
CA ASP A 240 4.42 -12.54 42.39
C ASP A 240 5.37 -11.74 41.48
N ALA A 241 6.28 -12.42 40.78
CA ALA A 241 7.20 -11.81 39.83
C ALA A 241 6.45 -11.19 38.64
N LEU A 242 5.46 -11.89 38.07
CA LEU A 242 4.62 -11.33 37.01
C LEU A 242 3.78 -10.15 37.51
N ALA A 243 3.23 -10.25 38.73
CA ALA A 243 2.47 -9.16 39.33
C ALA A 243 3.34 -7.90 39.55
N GLY A 244 4.58 -8.08 40.02
CA GLY A 244 5.57 -7.01 40.18
C GLY A 244 5.96 -6.38 38.84
N TYR A 245 6.22 -7.21 37.82
CA TYR A 245 6.50 -6.76 36.46
C TYR A 245 5.35 -5.94 35.86
N GLU A 246 4.11 -6.45 35.91
CA GLU A 246 2.90 -5.74 35.42
C GLU A 246 2.68 -4.42 36.16
N ALA A 247 2.96 -4.37 37.47
CA ALA A 247 2.87 -3.14 38.25
C ALA A 247 3.93 -2.11 37.84
N ALA A 248 5.16 -2.55 37.52
CA ALA A 248 6.25 -1.68 37.12
C ALA A 248 6.00 -0.99 35.77
N ILE A 249 5.46 -1.74 34.80
CA ILE A 249 5.19 -1.22 33.45
C ILE A 249 3.86 -0.47 33.33
N ALA A 250 2.98 -0.54 34.32
CA ALA A 250 1.64 0.07 34.24
C ALA A 250 1.71 1.60 34.02
N ALA A 251 0.99 2.10 33.00
CA ALA A 251 0.95 3.51 32.63
C ALA A 251 -0.49 4.04 32.42
N ASP A 252 -1.50 3.29 32.85
CA ASP A 252 -2.92 3.65 32.69
C ASP A 252 -3.29 5.01 33.31
N THR A 253 -2.63 5.37 34.42
CA THR A 253 -2.87 6.61 35.17
C THR A 253 -1.77 7.66 34.95
N ALA A 254 -0.81 7.40 34.05
CA ALA A 254 0.27 8.33 33.79
C ALA A 254 -0.28 9.65 33.21
N VAL A 255 0.22 10.78 33.71
CA VAL A 255 -0.17 12.11 33.21
C VAL A 255 0.38 12.35 31.78
N LEU A 256 1.46 11.67 31.43
CA LEU A 256 2.20 11.79 30.18
C LEU A 256 2.28 10.45 29.44
N GLN A 257 1.15 9.99 28.90
CA GLN A 257 1.11 8.69 28.22
C GLN A 257 1.84 8.72 26.87
N ASP A 258 1.70 9.81 26.09
CA ASP A 258 2.36 9.96 24.79
C ASP A 258 3.07 11.33 24.67
N PRO A 259 4.27 11.46 25.26
CA PRO A 259 5.00 12.72 25.24
C PRO A 259 5.55 13.09 23.86
N TYR A 260 5.75 12.12 22.97
CA TYR A 260 6.25 12.35 21.61
C TYR A 260 5.11 12.73 20.64
N GLY A 261 3.97 12.05 20.74
CA GLY A 261 2.72 12.34 20.03
C GLY A 261 2.39 11.39 18.88
N HIS A 262 3.36 10.61 18.40
CA HIS A 262 3.20 9.76 17.22
C HIS A 262 2.22 8.59 17.46
N GLY A 263 2.36 7.88 18.56
CA GLY A 263 1.51 6.72 18.88
C GLY A 263 0.03 7.06 19.00
N THR A 264 -0.32 8.21 19.59
CA THR A 264 -1.71 8.69 19.65
C THR A 264 -2.30 8.92 18.27
N HIS A 265 -1.50 9.45 17.33
CA HIS A 265 -1.94 9.65 15.95
C HIS A 265 -2.12 8.32 15.24
N VAL A 266 -1.13 7.43 15.32
CA VAL A 266 -1.17 6.07 14.77
C VAL A 266 -2.40 5.30 15.25
N ALA A 267 -2.65 5.27 16.57
CA ALA A 267 -3.80 4.62 17.16
C ALA A 267 -5.13 5.22 16.67
N SER A 268 -5.17 6.53 16.43
CA SER A 268 -6.38 7.19 15.91
C SER A 268 -6.66 6.88 14.43
N VAL A 269 -5.63 6.67 13.62
CA VAL A 269 -5.80 6.24 12.22
C VAL A 269 -6.35 4.81 12.17
N ALA A 270 -5.87 3.94 13.06
CA ALA A 270 -6.38 2.57 13.17
C ALA A 270 -7.83 2.55 13.69
N ALA A 271 -8.10 3.23 14.80
CA ALA A 271 -9.33 3.01 15.57
C ALA A 271 -9.93 4.26 16.24
N GLY A 272 -9.62 5.48 15.77
CA GLY A 272 -10.17 6.73 16.33
C GLY A 272 -11.61 7.04 15.89
N SER A 273 -12.46 7.50 16.81
CA SER A 273 -13.83 7.98 16.56
C SER A 273 -13.87 9.50 16.37
N GLY A 274 -13.46 10.00 15.21
CA GLY A 274 -13.30 11.44 14.93
C GLY A 274 -14.58 12.19 14.46
N PHE A 275 -15.75 11.54 14.44
CA PHE A 275 -16.98 12.12 13.89
C PHE A 275 -17.53 13.30 14.70
N TYR A 276 -17.04 13.57 15.90
CA TYR A 276 -17.57 14.63 16.77
C TYR A 276 -16.99 16.03 16.44
N GLN A 277 -15.96 16.11 15.59
CA GLN A 277 -15.25 17.35 15.27
C GLN A 277 -15.08 17.57 13.77
N ALA A 278 -14.50 18.71 13.39
CA ALA A 278 -14.12 19.04 12.02
C ALA A 278 -12.63 19.50 11.99
N PRO A 279 -11.79 18.96 11.09
CA PRO A 279 -12.09 17.92 10.11
C PRO A 279 -12.42 16.55 10.74
N ASN A 280 -13.20 15.74 10.04
CA ASN A 280 -13.50 14.37 10.48
C ASN A 280 -12.23 13.52 10.36
N SER A 281 -11.73 13.07 11.51
CA SER A 281 -10.49 12.29 11.70
C SER A 281 -10.78 10.83 12.10
N THR A 282 -11.96 10.33 11.74
CA THR A 282 -12.33 8.93 12.03
C THR A 282 -11.38 7.98 11.32
N GLY A 283 -10.82 7.03 12.09
CA GLY A 283 -9.98 5.94 11.63
C GLY A 283 -10.76 4.79 11.00
N ILE A 284 -10.07 3.69 10.70
CA ILE A 284 -10.67 2.58 9.95
C ILE A 284 -11.60 1.71 10.81
N ALA A 285 -11.24 1.41 12.06
CA ALA A 285 -11.99 0.55 12.99
C ALA A 285 -12.36 1.28 14.29
N PRO A 286 -13.29 2.26 14.26
CA PRO A 286 -13.59 3.14 15.39
C PRO A 286 -14.25 2.44 16.61
N GLY A 287 -14.58 1.15 16.51
CA GLY A 287 -15.11 0.32 17.59
C GLY A 287 -14.09 -0.64 18.21
N ALA A 288 -12.89 -0.76 17.64
CA ALA A 288 -11.85 -1.67 18.16
C ALA A 288 -11.29 -1.19 19.51
N ASN A 289 -10.82 -2.16 20.31
CA ASN A 289 -10.08 -1.90 21.54
C ASN A 289 -8.61 -1.65 21.21
N ILE A 290 -7.97 -0.73 21.92
CA ILE A 290 -6.57 -0.36 21.73
C ILE A 290 -5.78 -0.79 22.97
N PHE A 291 -4.64 -1.42 22.73
CA PHE A 291 -3.65 -1.74 23.75
C PHE A 291 -2.39 -0.94 23.41
N ASP A 292 -2.06 0.03 24.25
CA ASP A 292 -0.89 0.87 24.07
C ASP A 292 0.33 0.20 24.68
N VAL A 293 1.33 -0.05 23.86
CA VAL A 293 2.60 -0.66 24.25
C VAL A 293 3.70 0.32 23.89
N LYS A 294 4.05 1.15 24.87
CA LYS A 294 5.05 2.20 24.69
C LYS A 294 6.45 1.60 24.71
N VAL A 295 7.11 1.67 23.57
CA VAL A 295 8.48 1.19 23.32
C VAL A 295 9.40 2.31 22.82
N LEU A 296 8.85 3.51 22.59
CA LEU A 296 9.60 4.70 22.19
C LEU A 296 9.47 5.80 23.26
N GLY A 297 10.59 6.45 23.55
CA GLY A 297 10.73 7.57 24.48
C GLY A 297 10.10 8.87 23.99
N ALA A 298 10.34 9.95 24.74
CA ALA A 298 9.80 11.28 24.44
C ALA A 298 10.46 11.95 23.21
N ASP A 299 11.61 11.44 22.78
CA ASP A 299 12.35 11.80 21.58
C ASP A 299 11.95 10.94 20.35
N GLY A 300 11.08 9.95 20.54
CA GLY A 300 10.64 9.04 19.50
C GLY A 300 11.62 7.91 19.19
N THR A 301 12.61 7.66 20.07
CA THR A 301 13.58 6.57 19.92
C THR A 301 13.36 5.49 20.97
N GLY A 302 13.82 4.27 20.70
CA GLY A 302 13.76 3.13 21.62
C GLY A 302 14.78 2.09 21.20
N THR A 303 15.03 1.12 22.06
CA THR A 303 16.00 0.05 21.79
C THR A 303 15.31 -1.18 21.20
N LEU A 304 16.12 -2.06 20.60
CA LEU A 304 15.65 -3.36 20.12
C LEU A 304 15.02 -4.18 21.26
N SER A 305 15.64 -4.18 22.44
CA SER A 305 15.14 -4.88 23.64
C SER A 305 13.77 -4.34 24.08
N ASP A 306 13.55 -3.02 24.08
CA ASP A 306 12.24 -2.45 24.46
C ASP A 306 11.12 -2.93 23.52
N VAL A 307 11.43 -3.04 22.22
CA VAL A 307 10.47 -3.52 21.21
C VAL A 307 10.21 -5.02 21.38
N LEU A 308 11.24 -5.82 21.63
CA LEU A 308 11.12 -7.26 21.86
C LEU A 308 10.30 -7.56 23.13
N GLU A 309 10.53 -6.80 24.20
CA GLU A 309 9.78 -6.87 25.45
C GLU A 309 8.30 -6.52 25.20
N GLY A 310 8.04 -5.44 24.46
CA GLY A 310 6.68 -5.08 24.06
C GLY A 310 5.98 -6.16 23.21
N LEU A 311 6.68 -6.79 22.27
CA LEU A 311 6.15 -7.90 21.48
C LEU A 311 5.81 -9.09 22.36
N GLN A 312 6.68 -9.44 23.31
CA GLN A 312 6.47 -10.52 24.26
C GLN A 312 5.22 -10.26 25.12
N TRP A 313 5.09 -9.05 25.67
CA TRP A 313 3.92 -8.66 26.45
C TRP A 313 2.61 -8.82 25.67
N VAL A 314 2.58 -8.41 24.39
CA VAL A 314 1.37 -8.55 23.58
C VAL A 314 1.05 -10.02 23.33
N VAL A 315 2.03 -10.84 22.94
CA VAL A 315 1.81 -12.28 22.71
C VAL A 315 1.26 -12.94 23.97
N PHE A 316 1.87 -12.65 25.13
CA PHE A 316 1.46 -13.19 26.42
C PHE A 316 0.00 -12.86 26.75
N ASN A 317 -0.42 -11.62 26.50
CA ASN A 317 -1.75 -11.13 26.83
C ASN A 317 -2.79 -11.32 25.71
N ALA A 318 -2.40 -11.82 24.54
CA ALA A 318 -3.22 -11.77 23.33
C ALA A 318 -4.54 -12.51 23.46
N LYS A 319 -4.53 -13.72 24.01
CA LYS A 319 -5.74 -14.54 24.12
C LYS A 319 -6.72 -14.01 25.17
N VAL A 320 -6.20 -13.55 26.31
CA VAL A 320 -7.02 -12.99 27.41
C VAL A 320 -7.73 -11.71 26.99
N HIS A 321 -7.07 -10.89 26.19
CA HIS A 321 -7.58 -9.59 25.76
C HIS A 321 -8.15 -9.56 24.34
N ASN A 322 -8.19 -10.72 23.67
CA ASN A 322 -8.53 -10.86 22.25
C ASN A 322 -7.76 -9.87 21.36
N ILE A 323 -6.46 -9.70 21.62
CA ILE A 323 -5.56 -8.94 20.76
C ILE A 323 -5.26 -9.81 19.54
N ARG A 324 -5.70 -9.35 18.38
CA ARG A 324 -5.57 -10.10 17.13
C ARG A 324 -4.78 -9.33 16.06
N VAL A 325 -4.43 -8.09 16.35
CA VAL A 325 -3.66 -7.21 15.45
C VAL A 325 -2.56 -6.52 16.25
N MET A 326 -1.34 -6.51 15.71
CA MET A 326 -0.25 -5.66 16.17
C MET A 326 0.11 -4.67 15.07
N ASN A 327 0.25 -3.40 15.42
CA ASN A 327 0.77 -2.37 14.52
C ASN A 327 2.12 -1.87 15.01
N LEU A 328 3.16 -2.08 14.21
CA LEU A 328 4.50 -1.57 14.43
C LEU A 328 4.77 -0.44 13.43
N SER A 329 4.66 0.79 13.92
CA SER A 329 4.89 2.01 13.14
C SER A 329 6.31 2.54 13.32
N LEU A 330 7.26 1.63 13.53
CA LEU A 330 8.69 1.86 13.74
C LEU A 330 9.52 0.97 12.81
N ALA A 331 10.80 1.29 12.69
CA ALA A 331 11.75 0.54 11.90
C ALA A 331 13.11 0.47 12.61
N ALA A 332 13.72 -0.71 12.63
CA ALA A 332 15.10 -0.89 13.02
C ALA A 332 16.01 -0.88 11.79
N SER A 333 17.16 -0.21 11.89
CA SER A 333 18.22 -0.27 10.87
C SER A 333 18.95 -1.61 10.95
N SER A 334 18.30 -2.66 10.44
CA SER A 334 18.91 -3.99 10.34
C SER A 334 19.21 -4.35 8.89
N SER A 335 20.34 -5.01 8.69
CA SER A 335 20.74 -5.62 7.41
C SER A 335 20.73 -7.15 7.46
N GLU A 336 20.31 -7.72 8.60
CA GLU A 336 20.27 -9.16 8.84
C GLU A 336 19.10 -9.82 8.13
N SER A 337 19.30 -11.04 7.66
CA SER A 337 18.25 -11.87 7.05
C SER A 337 17.07 -12.04 7.99
N TRP A 338 15.85 -12.13 7.44
CA TRP A 338 14.65 -12.44 8.23
C TRP A 338 14.75 -13.74 9.04
N LEU A 339 15.67 -14.64 8.65
CA LEU A 339 15.95 -15.87 9.40
C LEU A 339 16.68 -15.63 10.72
N THR A 340 17.50 -14.59 10.80
CA THR A 340 18.42 -14.34 11.93
C THR A 340 18.11 -13.05 12.69
N ASP A 341 17.45 -12.09 12.03
CA ASP A 341 17.06 -10.82 12.65
C ASP A 341 16.10 -11.06 13.85
N PRO A 342 16.44 -10.58 15.06
CA PRO A 342 15.64 -10.83 16.26
C PRO A 342 14.20 -10.31 16.18
N LEU A 343 13.98 -9.13 15.58
CA LEU A 343 12.61 -8.62 15.40
C LEU A 343 11.83 -9.47 14.41
N CYS A 344 12.45 -9.91 13.32
CA CYS A 344 11.81 -10.81 12.35
C CYS A 344 11.39 -12.12 13.00
N ILE A 345 12.26 -12.72 13.81
CA ILE A 345 11.93 -13.93 14.60
C ILE A 345 10.74 -13.65 15.53
N ALA A 346 10.75 -12.55 16.27
CA ALA A 346 9.70 -12.20 17.21
C ALA A 346 8.33 -11.92 16.55
N VAL A 347 8.29 -11.14 15.46
CA VAL A 347 7.03 -10.88 14.74
C VAL A 347 6.49 -12.11 14.03
N ARG A 348 7.37 -13.01 13.57
CA ARG A 348 6.99 -14.32 13.01
C ARG A 348 6.40 -15.24 14.08
N ALA A 349 6.98 -15.23 15.29
CA ALA A 349 6.43 -15.92 16.44
C ALA A 349 5.04 -15.38 16.84
N ALA A 350 4.86 -14.05 16.84
CA ALA A 350 3.56 -13.42 17.03
C ALA A 350 2.53 -13.80 15.94
N SER A 351 2.97 -13.87 14.67
CA SER A 351 2.13 -14.35 13.57
C SER A 351 1.70 -15.81 13.78
N ALA A 352 2.63 -16.68 14.18
CA ALA A 352 2.34 -18.07 14.53
C ALA A 352 1.37 -18.22 15.71
N ALA A 353 1.37 -17.26 16.65
CA ALA A 353 0.39 -17.16 17.74
C ALA A 353 -1.01 -16.69 17.28
N GLY A 354 -1.22 -16.48 15.98
CA GLY A 354 -2.51 -16.07 15.41
C GLY A 354 -2.75 -14.56 15.43
N ILE A 355 -1.72 -13.76 15.70
CA ILE A 355 -1.78 -12.30 15.75
C ILE A 355 -1.32 -11.73 14.41
N THR A 356 -2.16 -10.92 13.76
CA THR A 356 -1.78 -10.31 12.48
C THR A 356 -0.88 -9.11 12.72
N VAL A 357 0.39 -9.22 12.32
CA VAL A 357 1.38 -8.14 12.48
C VAL A 357 1.43 -7.26 11.23
N VAL A 358 1.22 -5.96 11.42
CA VAL A 358 1.24 -4.93 10.38
C VAL A 358 2.39 -3.97 10.67
N VAL A 359 3.26 -3.76 9.68
CA VAL A 359 4.52 -3.02 9.83
C VAL A 359 4.64 -1.94 8.75
N ALA A 360 5.17 -0.78 9.11
CA ALA A 360 5.52 0.27 8.16
C ALA A 360 6.69 -0.17 7.24
N ALA A 361 6.62 0.14 5.95
CA ALA A 361 7.70 -0.21 5.02
C ALA A 361 9.01 0.54 5.25
N GLY A 362 8.96 1.72 5.89
CA GLY A 362 10.07 2.66 6.04
C GLY A 362 9.90 3.92 5.19
N ASN A 363 10.67 4.97 5.51
CA ASN A 363 10.59 6.27 4.84
C ASN A 363 11.88 6.59 4.05
N PHE A 364 12.55 5.55 3.54
CA PHE A 364 13.87 5.63 2.90
C PHE A 364 13.77 5.42 1.39
N GLY A 365 12.69 5.91 0.79
CA GLY A 365 12.44 5.79 -0.65
C GLY A 365 13.28 6.72 -1.53
N LEU A 366 13.96 7.70 -0.93
CA LEU A 366 14.84 8.65 -1.59
C LEU A 366 16.26 8.58 -1.01
N SER A 367 17.26 8.81 -1.86
CA SER A 367 18.62 9.12 -1.42
C SER A 367 18.70 10.56 -0.89
N ASP A 368 19.82 10.91 -0.25
CA ASP A 368 20.14 12.28 0.17
C ASP A 368 20.15 13.28 -1.01
N SER A 369 20.36 12.78 -2.22
CA SER A 369 20.29 13.54 -3.48
C SER A 369 18.90 13.56 -4.13
N ASN A 370 17.84 13.20 -3.38
CA ASN A 370 16.44 13.13 -3.83
C ASN A 370 16.19 12.20 -5.04
N ARG A 371 17.00 11.16 -5.21
CA ARG A 371 16.79 10.15 -6.26
C ARG A 371 16.02 8.97 -5.69
N GLU A 372 15.18 8.34 -6.51
CA GLU A 372 14.46 7.12 -6.12
C GLU A 372 15.45 5.99 -5.81
N VAL A 373 15.25 5.31 -4.68
CA VAL A 373 16.06 4.18 -4.23
C VAL A 373 15.17 2.95 -4.01
N TYR A 374 15.64 1.80 -4.50
CA TYR A 374 15.06 0.48 -4.27
C TYR A 374 15.91 -0.29 -3.25
N GLY A 375 15.31 -1.23 -2.54
CA GLY A 375 16.05 -2.05 -1.59
C GLY A 375 16.06 -1.52 -0.15
N THR A 376 15.05 -0.73 0.23
CA THR A 376 15.07 0.08 1.46
C THR A 376 14.00 -0.30 2.48
N ILE A 377 13.49 -1.53 2.36
CA ILE A 377 12.60 -2.15 3.35
C ILE A 377 13.45 -2.56 4.56
N SER A 378 13.09 -2.01 5.72
CA SER A 378 13.78 -2.23 7.00
C SER A 378 13.13 -3.33 7.84
N SER A 379 13.81 -3.75 8.91
CA SER A 379 13.25 -4.64 9.92
C SER A 379 12.19 -3.94 10.78
N PRO A 380 11.08 -4.62 11.15
CA PRO A 380 10.72 -6.01 10.83
C PRO A 380 9.95 -6.20 9.52
N GLY A 381 9.83 -5.17 8.68
CA GLY A 381 9.08 -5.21 7.42
C GLY A 381 9.69 -6.13 6.35
N ASN A 382 10.91 -6.61 6.54
CA ASN A 382 11.55 -7.62 5.69
C ASN A 382 11.12 -9.06 6.01
N ASP A 383 10.43 -9.32 7.12
CA ASP A 383 9.93 -10.67 7.42
C ASP A 383 8.79 -11.09 6.45
N PRO A 384 8.76 -12.34 5.96
CA PRO A 384 7.72 -12.81 5.04
C PRO A 384 6.33 -12.89 5.66
N SER A 385 6.23 -13.17 6.96
CA SER A 385 4.97 -13.45 7.66
C SER A 385 4.16 -12.18 7.97
N VAL A 386 4.81 -11.01 8.06
CA VAL A 386 4.16 -9.74 8.38
C VAL A 386 3.55 -9.07 7.14
N ILE A 387 2.62 -8.14 7.38
CA ILE A 387 2.06 -7.26 6.35
C ILE A 387 2.84 -5.94 6.36
N THR A 388 3.66 -5.73 5.33
CA THR A 388 4.49 -4.54 5.18
C THR A 388 3.76 -3.51 4.31
N VAL A 389 3.59 -2.30 4.84
CA VAL A 389 2.70 -1.27 4.26
C VAL A 389 3.50 -0.06 3.78
N GLY A 390 3.48 0.20 2.47
CA GLY A 390 3.98 1.44 1.90
C GLY A 390 2.92 2.55 1.90
N SER A 391 3.29 3.74 1.42
CA SER A 391 2.47 4.96 1.57
C SER A 391 2.09 5.59 0.23
N VAL A 392 0.80 5.93 0.07
CA VAL A 392 0.30 6.75 -1.06
C VAL A 392 0.02 8.19 -0.64
N ASN A 393 0.26 9.10 -1.58
CA ASN A 393 -0.31 10.42 -1.58
C ASN A 393 -1.67 10.37 -2.30
N PHE A 394 -2.73 10.36 -1.50
CA PHE A 394 -4.11 10.39 -1.98
C PHE A 394 -4.63 11.81 -2.26
N ARG A 395 -3.74 12.82 -2.25
CA ARG A 395 -4.00 14.22 -2.62
C ARG A 395 -5.21 14.90 -1.94
N GLY A 396 -5.67 14.35 -0.82
CA GLY A 396 -6.87 14.83 -0.14
C GLY A 396 -8.18 14.52 -0.89
N THR A 397 -8.16 13.64 -1.89
CA THR A 397 -9.32 13.22 -2.68
C THR A 397 -9.84 11.86 -2.22
N ALA A 398 -11.15 11.63 -2.38
CA ALA A 398 -11.75 10.32 -2.10
C ALA A 398 -11.61 9.34 -3.29
N THR A 399 -11.50 9.89 -4.50
CA THR A 399 -11.25 9.14 -5.73
C THR A 399 -9.76 8.87 -5.88
N ARG A 400 -9.38 7.67 -6.31
CA ARG A 400 -7.97 7.24 -6.35
C ARG A 400 -7.25 7.47 -7.67
N GLY A 401 -7.88 8.16 -8.61
CA GLY A 401 -7.37 8.30 -9.98
C GLY A 401 -6.12 9.17 -10.07
N ASP A 402 -5.90 10.04 -9.09
CA ASP A 402 -4.75 10.94 -8.97
C ASP A 402 -3.73 10.50 -7.91
N ASP A 403 -3.96 9.34 -7.29
CA ASP A 403 -3.11 8.81 -6.23
C ASP A 403 -1.76 8.38 -6.80
N VAL A 404 -0.70 8.71 -6.06
CA VAL A 404 0.68 8.35 -6.42
C VAL A 404 1.41 7.80 -5.19
N ILE A 405 2.41 6.95 -5.41
CA ILE A 405 3.28 6.47 -4.34
C ILE A 405 4.07 7.66 -3.77
N ASN A 406 4.10 7.80 -2.45
CA ASN A 406 4.91 8.84 -1.81
C ASN A 406 6.38 8.62 -2.13
N HIS A 407 7.11 9.69 -2.45
CA HIS A 407 8.54 9.59 -2.74
C HIS A 407 9.33 9.00 -1.58
N PHE A 408 9.00 9.38 -0.34
CA PHE A 408 9.63 8.84 0.86
C PHE A 408 9.33 7.36 1.12
N SER A 409 8.26 6.77 0.56
CA SER A 409 7.89 5.39 0.88
C SER A 409 9.02 4.43 0.47
N SER A 410 9.51 3.62 1.41
CA SER A 410 10.50 2.59 1.10
C SER A 410 9.99 1.59 0.06
N ARG A 411 10.91 1.02 -0.70
CA ARG A 411 10.65 0.18 -1.87
C ARG A 411 11.44 -1.11 -1.77
N GLY A 412 10.86 -2.21 -2.25
CA GLY A 412 11.53 -3.50 -2.31
C GLY A 412 12.61 -3.58 -3.41
N PRO A 413 13.17 -4.77 -3.65
CA PRO A 413 13.00 -5.98 -2.82
C PRO A 413 13.66 -5.80 -1.45
N THR A 414 13.57 -6.77 -0.55
CA THR A 414 14.39 -6.73 0.67
C THR A 414 15.88 -6.89 0.31
N ARG A 415 16.77 -6.24 1.06
CA ARG A 415 18.24 -6.34 0.89
C ARG A 415 18.97 -6.87 2.13
N SER A 416 18.18 -7.38 3.08
CA SER A 416 18.68 -8.18 4.19
C SER A 416 19.46 -9.40 3.71
N ALA A 417 20.48 -9.80 4.46
CA ALA A 417 21.38 -10.87 4.06
C ALA A 417 21.90 -11.66 5.26
N ARG A 418 22.38 -12.87 4.98
CA ARG A 418 23.11 -13.71 5.95
C ARG A 418 24.38 -14.26 5.32
N MET A 419 25.31 -14.71 6.16
CA MET A 419 26.50 -15.44 5.72
C MET A 419 26.21 -16.95 5.73
N VAL A 420 26.45 -17.62 4.60
CA VAL A 420 26.36 -19.08 4.49
C VAL A 420 27.70 -19.56 3.94
N ASN A 421 28.45 -20.33 4.73
CA ASN A 421 29.79 -20.82 4.36
C ASN A 421 30.73 -19.71 3.84
N GLY A 422 30.72 -18.54 4.49
CA GLY A 422 31.52 -17.38 4.08
C GLY A 422 30.97 -16.59 2.88
N VAL A 423 29.84 -16.99 2.29
CA VAL A 423 29.20 -16.28 1.16
C VAL A 423 28.00 -15.48 1.66
N ARG A 424 27.92 -14.21 1.26
CA ARG A 424 26.77 -13.34 1.56
C ARG A 424 25.59 -13.71 0.66
N VAL A 425 24.52 -14.24 1.26
CA VAL A 425 23.26 -14.58 0.59
C VAL A 425 22.22 -13.51 0.91
N VAL A 426 21.75 -12.79 -0.11
CA VAL A 426 20.75 -11.71 0.01
C VAL A 426 19.34 -12.28 -0.20
N ASP A 427 18.39 -11.89 0.66
CA ASP A 427 17.05 -12.47 0.66
C ASP A 427 16.22 -12.13 -0.59
N ASN A 428 16.27 -10.87 -1.06
CA ASN A 428 15.57 -10.39 -2.26
C ASN A 428 14.06 -10.67 -2.32
N LEU A 429 13.36 -10.51 -1.19
CA LEU A 429 11.92 -10.76 -1.11
C LEU A 429 11.11 -9.59 -1.69
N LEU A 430 9.95 -9.87 -2.30
CA LEU A 430 8.98 -8.89 -2.78
C LEU A 430 8.30 -8.19 -1.59
N LYS A 431 8.50 -6.87 -1.50
CA LYS A 431 7.91 -5.96 -0.51
C LYS A 431 7.79 -4.55 -1.15
N PRO A 432 6.91 -3.66 -0.64
CA PRO A 432 5.89 -3.89 0.39
C PRO A 432 4.79 -4.85 -0.12
N ASP A 433 3.93 -5.34 0.77
CA ASP A 433 2.83 -6.23 0.38
C ASP A 433 1.68 -5.44 -0.27
N LEU A 434 1.39 -4.25 0.26
CA LEU A 434 0.44 -3.29 -0.30
C LEU A 434 0.76 -1.86 0.16
N VAL A 435 -0.01 -0.88 -0.32
CA VAL A 435 0.09 0.53 0.12
C VAL A 435 -1.22 1.07 0.65
N ALA A 436 -1.16 2.08 1.52
CA ALA A 436 -2.34 2.75 2.07
C ALA A 436 -2.13 4.28 2.18
N PRO A 437 -3.20 5.08 2.33
CA PRO A 437 -3.09 6.52 2.54
C PRO A 437 -2.16 6.88 3.70
N GLY A 438 -1.10 7.64 3.43
CA GLY A 438 -0.14 8.06 4.46
C GLY A 438 0.51 9.40 4.21
N ASN A 439 -0.07 10.26 3.36
CA ASN A 439 0.34 11.66 3.18
C ASN A 439 -0.67 12.60 3.83
N ARG A 440 -0.24 13.43 4.79
CA ARG A 440 -1.07 14.46 5.45
C ARG A 440 -2.40 13.90 6.00
N VAL A 441 -2.34 12.77 6.69
CA VAL A 441 -3.51 12.16 7.33
C VAL A 441 -3.79 12.88 8.64
N PHE A 442 -5.03 13.35 8.82
CA PHE A 442 -5.48 13.95 10.08
C PHE A 442 -5.79 12.87 11.11
N GLY A 443 -5.25 13.02 12.32
CA GLY A 443 -5.44 12.12 13.44
C GLY A 443 -5.33 12.85 14.77
N ALA A 444 -5.65 12.15 15.85
CA ALA A 444 -5.54 12.68 17.21
C ALA A 444 -4.11 13.13 17.51
N ALA A 445 -3.98 14.26 18.20
CA ALA A 445 -2.70 14.72 18.72
C ALA A 445 -2.69 14.57 20.24
N ALA A 446 -1.67 13.92 20.79
CA ALA A 446 -1.47 13.89 22.23
C ALA A 446 -1.14 15.29 22.78
N THR A 447 -1.43 15.50 24.05
CA THR A 447 -0.96 16.66 24.80
C THR A 447 -0.18 16.20 26.03
N ARG A 448 0.86 16.95 26.40
CA ARG A 448 1.83 16.65 27.46
C ARG A 448 1.41 17.20 28.84
N ALA A 449 0.15 17.50 29.09
CA ALA A 449 -0.22 18.00 30.40
C ALA A 449 -1.63 17.61 30.82
N SER A 450 -2.02 18.01 32.02
CA SER A 450 -3.36 17.78 32.55
C SER A 450 -4.40 18.65 31.82
N ALA A 451 -5.68 18.35 32.03
CA ALA A 451 -6.78 19.12 31.47
C ALA A 451 -6.75 20.61 31.85
N GLN A 452 -6.10 20.96 32.96
CA GLN A 452 -6.02 22.31 33.50
C GLN A 452 -4.91 23.16 32.87
N THR A 453 -3.81 22.55 32.41
CA THR A 453 -2.66 23.27 31.83
C THR A 453 -2.08 22.55 30.59
N PRO A 454 -2.89 22.31 29.54
CA PRO A 454 -2.49 21.52 28.38
C PRO A 454 -1.24 22.07 27.66
N SER A 455 -0.26 21.21 27.38
CA SER A 455 0.92 21.54 26.57
C SER A 455 1.02 20.57 25.38
N TRP A 456 1.69 20.98 24.31
CA TRP A 456 1.79 20.17 23.09
C TRP A 456 2.73 18.96 23.26
N ASN A 457 2.51 17.89 22.51
CA ASN A 457 3.50 16.82 22.36
C ASN A 457 4.77 17.32 21.64
N ALA A 458 5.86 16.55 21.72
CA ALA A 458 7.16 16.95 21.16
C ALA A 458 7.07 17.29 19.65
N LEU A 459 6.38 16.49 18.84
CA LEU A 459 6.21 16.75 17.41
C LEU A 459 5.46 18.05 17.13
N ALA A 460 4.38 18.30 17.86
CA ALA A 460 3.58 19.51 17.72
C ALA A 460 4.34 20.76 18.21
N GLN A 461 5.21 20.63 19.20
CA GLN A 461 6.07 21.73 19.67
C GLN A 461 7.16 22.07 18.66
N THR A 462 7.89 21.07 18.15
CA THR A 462 9.01 21.28 17.22
C THR A 462 8.55 21.64 15.82
N THR A 463 7.36 21.17 15.42
CA THR A 463 6.78 21.45 14.10
C THR A 463 5.33 21.95 14.23
N PRO A 464 5.12 23.23 14.62
CA PRO A 464 3.77 23.78 14.82
C PRO A 464 2.86 23.72 13.57
N GLY A 465 3.48 23.61 12.38
CA GLY A 465 2.79 23.39 11.10
C GLY A 465 1.90 22.14 11.09
N LEU A 466 2.22 21.09 11.86
CA LEU A 466 1.45 19.84 11.89
C LEU A 466 0.06 20.03 12.51
N VAL A 467 -0.06 20.94 13.48
CA VAL A 467 -1.33 21.23 14.18
C VAL A 467 -2.10 22.34 13.44
N THR A 468 -1.41 23.39 13.00
CA THR A 468 -2.06 24.50 12.27
C THR A 468 -2.63 24.05 10.92
N ALA A 469 -2.01 23.08 10.25
CA ALA A 469 -2.51 22.50 9.01
C ALA A 469 -3.90 21.84 9.13
N THR A 470 -4.35 21.53 10.34
CA THR A 470 -5.67 20.92 10.56
C THR A 470 -6.82 21.92 10.46
N GLY A 471 -6.57 23.21 10.74
CA GLY A 471 -7.61 24.23 10.85
C GLY A 471 -8.67 23.96 11.92
N ALA A 472 -8.43 23.01 12.84
CA ALA A 472 -9.38 22.60 13.87
C ALA A 472 -9.28 23.47 15.13
N SER A 473 -10.38 23.60 15.87
CA SER A 473 -10.35 24.15 17.23
C SER A 473 -9.63 23.17 18.16
N GLN A 474 -8.50 23.58 18.72
CA GLN A 474 -7.61 22.73 19.52
C GLN A 474 -8.03 22.76 21.00
N THR A 475 -9.01 21.95 21.37
CA THR A 475 -9.40 21.73 22.78
C THR A 475 -8.66 20.49 23.31
N TYR A 476 -8.20 20.49 24.56
CA TYR A 476 -7.33 19.46 25.16
C TYR A 476 -7.61 18.00 24.77
N GLN A 477 -8.88 17.55 24.78
CA GLN A 477 -9.26 16.16 24.44
C GLN A 477 -9.66 15.96 22.97
N GLN A 478 -9.49 16.97 22.15
CA GLN A 478 -9.99 17.06 20.77
C GLN A 478 -8.91 17.59 19.82
N THR A 479 -7.66 17.54 20.27
CA THR A 479 -6.52 18.06 19.53
C THR A 479 -6.21 17.19 18.31
N LEU A 480 -5.83 17.84 17.21
CA LEU A 480 -5.56 17.18 15.93
C LEU A 480 -4.20 17.59 15.37
N MET A 481 -3.57 16.66 14.68
CA MET A 481 -2.40 16.93 13.85
C MET A 481 -2.43 16.14 12.53
N ALA A 482 -1.73 16.66 11.53
CA ALA A 482 -1.54 16.02 10.24
C ALA A 482 -0.12 15.44 10.14
N LEU A 483 0.00 14.11 10.00
CA LEU A 483 1.29 13.44 9.80
C LEU A 483 1.38 12.81 8.42
N SER A 484 2.62 12.57 7.97
CA SER A 484 2.94 11.81 6.76
C SER A 484 3.98 10.76 7.07
N GLY A 485 3.83 9.56 6.51
CA GLY A 485 4.76 8.46 6.71
C GLY A 485 4.15 7.12 6.33
N THR A 486 4.99 6.10 6.18
CA THR A 486 4.53 4.69 6.13
C THR A 486 4.00 4.25 7.50
N SER A 487 4.52 4.83 8.59
CA SER A 487 4.02 4.71 9.96
C SER A 487 2.56 5.18 10.12
N ILE A 488 2.07 6.02 9.21
CA ILE A 488 0.70 6.53 9.18
C ILE A 488 -0.19 5.71 8.23
N ALA A 489 0.40 5.04 7.23
CA ALA A 489 -0.30 4.15 6.32
C ALA A 489 -0.59 2.77 6.95
N ALA A 490 0.37 2.21 7.69
CA ALA A 490 0.26 0.93 8.39
C ALA A 490 -1.01 0.81 9.29
N PRO A 491 -1.33 1.79 10.16
CA PRO A 491 -2.51 1.68 11.03
C PRO A 491 -3.84 1.61 10.27
N ALA A 492 -3.93 2.16 9.05
CA ALA A 492 -5.13 2.00 8.23
C ALA A 492 -5.35 0.53 7.81
N VAL A 493 -4.27 -0.20 7.53
CA VAL A 493 -4.31 -1.63 7.27
C VAL A 493 -4.63 -2.39 8.56
N ALA A 494 -4.02 -2.06 9.70
CA ALA A 494 -4.33 -2.67 11.00
C ALA A 494 -5.81 -2.54 11.38
N GLY A 495 -6.41 -1.35 11.19
CA GLY A 495 -7.85 -1.17 11.38
C GLY A 495 -8.69 -1.99 10.39
N THR A 496 -8.24 -2.14 9.14
CA THR A 496 -8.92 -3.01 8.16
C THR A 496 -8.93 -4.48 8.59
N VAL A 497 -7.81 -4.95 9.14
CA VAL A 497 -7.71 -6.31 9.70
C VAL A 497 -8.72 -6.50 10.84
N ALA A 498 -8.90 -5.52 11.71
CA ALA A 498 -9.92 -5.58 12.77
C ALA A 498 -11.36 -5.68 12.19
N LEU A 499 -11.66 -4.97 11.10
CA LEU A 499 -12.95 -5.14 10.40
C LEU A 499 -13.11 -6.53 9.78
N MET A 500 -12.05 -7.08 9.18
CA MET A 500 -12.05 -8.43 8.61
C MET A 500 -12.28 -9.50 9.68
N LEU A 501 -11.62 -9.37 10.83
CA LEU A 501 -11.76 -10.29 11.96
C LEU A 501 -13.13 -10.19 12.65
N GLN A 502 -13.70 -8.99 12.72
CA GLN A 502 -15.09 -8.83 13.16
C GLN A 502 -16.07 -9.51 12.19
N ALA A 503 -15.79 -9.46 10.88
CA ALA A 503 -16.60 -10.12 9.87
C ALA A 503 -16.42 -11.64 9.83
N ASN A 504 -15.20 -12.12 10.08
CA ASN A 504 -14.84 -13.53 10.09
C ASN A 504 -13.70 -13.77 11.11
N PRO A 505 -14.03 -14.28 12.33
CA PRO A 505 -13.03 -14.50 13.37
C PRO A 505 -12.09 -15.69 13.09
N GLY A 506 -12.44 -16.54 12.12
CA GLY A 506 -11.69 -17.75 11.74
C GLY A 506 -10.55 -17.50 10.77
N LEU A 507 -10.28 -16.25 10.37
CA LEU A 507 -9.17 -15.93 9.49
C LEU A 507 -7.81 -16.04 10.21
N THR A 508 -6.83 -16.64 9.52
CA THR A 508 -5.43 -16.70 9.96
C THR A 508 -4.63 -15.51 9.42
N PRO A 509 -3.54 -15.10 10.10
CA PRO A 509 -2.65 -14.02 9.62
C PRO A 509 -2.21 -14.12 8.14
N PRO A 510 -1.67 -15.25 7.63
CA PRO A 510 -1.29 -15.35 6.22
C PRO A 510 -2.49 -15.26 5.26
N LEU A 511 -3.68 -15.72 5.67
CA LEU A 511 -4.89 -15.62 4.86
C LEU A 511 -5.42 -14.19 4.81
N ILE A 512 -5.37 -13.45 5.93
CA ILE A 512 -5.67 -12.02 5.99
C ILE A 512 -4.76 -11.24 5.05
N LYS A 513 -3.45 -11.50 5.13
CA LYS A 513 -2.46 -10.92 4.23
C LYS A 513 -2.77 -11.22 2.75
N ALA A 514 -3.16 -12.44 2.42
CA ALA A 514 -3.54 -12.82 1.05
C ALA A 514 -4.81 -12.08 0.58
N ILE A 515 -5.85 -11.98 1.42
CA ILE A 515 -7.09 -11.26 1.10
C ILE A 515 -6.82 -9.78 0.83
N LEU A 516 -5.99 -9.14 1.66
CA LEU A 516 -5.63 -7.72 1.51
C LEU A 516 -4.90 -7.48 0.19
N GLN A 517 -3.93 -8.33 -0.17
CA GLN A 517 -3.21 -8.23 -1.44
C GLN A 517 -4.15 -8.48 -2.63
N TYR A 518 -4.90 -9.59 -2.61
CA TYR A 518 -5.77 -10.00 -3.72
C TYR A 518 -6.85 -8.97 -4.04
N SER A 519 -7.41 -8.32 -3.00
CA SER A 519 -8.46 -7.31 -3.16
C SER A 519 -7.93 -5.89 -3.41
N ALA A 520 -6.63 -5.64 -3.23
CA ALA A 520 -6.03 -4.31 -3.41
C ALA A 520 -6.31 -3.75 -4.81
N GLN A 521 -6.25 -2.42 -4.96
CA GLN A 521 -6.44 -1.77 -6.26
C GLN A 521 -5.07 -1.33 -6.82
N PRO A 522 -4.59 -1.90 -7.94
CA PRO A 522 -3.35 -1.47 -8.56
C PRO A 522 -3.40 -0.01 -9.02
N LEU A 523 -2.35 0.75 -8.74
CA LEU A 523 -2.14 2.09 -9.28
C LEU A 523 -1.46 1.98 -10.66
N PRO A 524 -1.86 2.80 -11.66
CA PRO A 524 -1.46 2.62 -13.06
C PRO A 524 0.04 2.85 -13.33
N ASN A 525 0.74 3.62 -12.50
CA ASN A 525 2.13 4.03 -12.74
C ASN A 525 3.11 3.56 -11.65
N ALA A 526 2.79 2.47 -10.95
CA ALA A 526 3.67 1.88 -9.96
C ALA A 526 3.89 0.38 -10.20
N ASN A 527 5.06 -0.11 -9.84
CA ASN A 527 5.44 -1.52 -9.96
C ASN A 527 5.32 -2.26 -8.63
N LEU A 528 5.51 -3.58 -8.65
CA LEU A 528 5.35 -4.47 -7.48
C LEU A 528 6.24 -4.04 -6.31
N LEU A 529 7.45 -3.54 -6.58
CA LEU A 529 8.41 -3.15 -5.54
C LEU A 529 8.10 -1.76 -4.93
N GLN A 530 7.27 -0.96 -5.59
CA GLN A 530 6.82 0.34 -5.09
C GLN A 530 5.50 0.24 -4.33
N GLN A 531 4.53 -0.53 -4.87
CA GLN A 531 3.16 -0.53 -4.37
C GLN A 531 2.66 -1.87 -3.82
N GLY A 532 3.45 -2.93 -3.94
CA GLY A 532 2.98 -4.28 -3.69
C GLY A 532 1.86 -4.67 -4.67
N ALA A 533 0.83 -5.33 -4.15
CA ALA A 533 -0.36 -5.70 -4.91
C ALA A 533 -1.26 -4.48 -5.26
N GLY A 534 -1.05 -3.32 -4.63
CA GLY A 534 -1.79 -2.09 -4.89
C GLY A 534 -2.27 -1.39 -3.62
N MET A 535 -3.18 -0.43 -3.79
CA MET A 535 -3.75 0.36 -2.71
C MET A 535 -4.84 -0.41 -1.94
N LEU A 536 -4.78 -0.37 -0.61
CA LEU A 536 -5.73 -0.95 0.34
C LEU A 536 -7.19 -0.78 -0.10
N ASN A 537 -7.97 -1.86 -0.14
CA ASN A 537 -9.37 -1.87 -0.55
C ASN A 537 -10.24 -2.54 0.52
N VAL A 538 -10.76 -1.75 1.45
CA VAL A 538 -11.50 -2.25 2.62
C VAL A 538 -12.76 -2.99 2.20
N GLN A 539 -13.48 -2.46 1.19
CA GLN A 539 -14.68 -3.09 0.67
C GLN A 539 -14.41 -4.49 0.12
N GLY A 540 -13.36 -4.64 -0.69
CA GLY A 540 -13.01 -5.92 -1.30
C GLY A 540 -12.51 -6.93 -0.28
N ALA A 541 -11.67 -6.48 0.65
CA ALA A 541 -11.14 -7.33 1.72
C ALA A 541 -12.25 -7.92 2.61
N VAL A 542 -13.20 -7.08 3.04
CA VAL A 542 -14.36 -7.52 3.84
C VAL A 542 -15.29 -8.44 3.03
N ALA A 543 -15.51 -8.14 1.74
CA ALA A 543 -16.35 -8.98 0.88
C ALA A 543 -15.79 -10.39 0.75
N LEU A 544 -14.46 -10.52 0.56
CA LEU A 544 -13.80 -11.83 0.48
C LEU A 544 -13.74 -12.53 1.84
N ALA A 545 -13.49 -11.81 2.94
CA ALA A 545 -13.50 -12.37 4.29
C ALA A 545 -14.84 -13.07 4.63
N ARG A 546 -15.98 -12.48 4.22
CA ARG A 546 -17.34 -12.96 4.53
C ARG A 546 -17.76 -14.22 3.78
N VAL A 547 -17.11 -14.59 2.68
CA VAL A 547 -17.46 -15.79 1.91
C VAL A 547 -16.73 -17.04 2.41
N LEU A 548 -15.69 -16.85 3.22
CA LEU A 548 -14.90 -17.93 3.80
C LEU A 548 -15.54 -18.48 5.06
N ARG A 549 -15.24 -19.73 5.40
CA ARG A 549 -15.65 -20.36 6.66
C ARG A 549 -15.06 -19.62 7.86
N THR A 550 -15.76 -19.67 8.98
CA THR A 550 -15.36 -19.05 10.25
C THR A 550 -14.64 -20.00 11.20
N ASP A 551 -14.47 -21.27 10.82
CA ASP A 551 -13.78 -22.30 11.60
C ASP A 551 -12.40 -22.66 11.04
N LEU A 552 -11.87 -21.90 10.07
CA LEU A 552 -10.59 -22.22 9.43
C LEU A 552 -9.43 -22.23 10.44
N ALA A 553 -9.27 -21.17 11.24
CA ALA A 553 -8.20 -21.09 12.23
C ALA A 553 -8.22 -22.26 13.22
N SER A 554 -9.39 -22.60 13.79
CA SER A 554 -9.51 -23.71 14.75
C SER A 554 -9.26 -25.06 14.11
N ARG A 555 -9.70 -25.27 12.86
CA ARG A 555 -9.43 -26.51 12.13
C ARG A 555 -7.96 -26.68 11.75
N ILE A 556 -7.29 -25.58 11.38
CA ILE A 556 -5.84 -25.56 11.10
C ILE A 556 -5.05 -25.87 12.37
N GLU A 557 -5.39 -25.21 13.47
CA GLU A 557 -4.76 -25.44 14.78
C GLU A 557 -4.87 -26.91 15.18
N ALA A 558 -6.08 -27.49 15.06
CA ALA A 558 -6.37 -28.89 15.37
C ALA A 558 -5.89 -29.90 14.31
N GLY A 559 -5.34 -29.46 13.17
CA GLY A 559 -4.91 -30.36 12.08
C GLY A 559 -6.05 -31.13 11.39
N THR A 560 -7.28 -30.63 11.43
CA THR A 560 -8.49 -31.31 10.93
C THR A 560 -8.94 -30.87 9.54
N ILE A 561 -8.22 -29.94 8.91
CA ILE A 561 -8.47 -29.51 7.53
C ILE A 561 -7.38 -30.06 6.62
N SER A 562 -7.79 -30.78 5.58
CA SER A 562 -6.85 -31.39 4.62
C SER A 562 -6.56 -30.44 3.44
N PRO A 563 -5.35 -30.48 2.85
CA PRO A 563 -5.05 -29.73 1.63
C PRO A 563 -6.10 -29.96 0.54
N GLY A 564 -6.55 -28.88 -0.11
CA GLY A 564 -7.56 -28.94 -1.17
C GLY A 564 -9.01 -28.91 -0.67
N GLN A 565 -9.26 -29.11 0.63
CA GLN A 565 -10.61 -29.04 1.21
C GLN A 565 -11.21 -27.63 1.06
N SER A 566 -12.54 -27.53 0.90
CA SER A 566 -13.19 -26.24 0.67
C SER A 566 -13.03 -25.26 1.84
N MET A 567 -12.67 -24.02 1.52
CA MET A 567 -12.61 -22.89 2.44
C MET A 567 -13.86 -21.99 2.41
N LEU A 568 -14.77 -22.21 1.46
CA LEU A 568 -16.00 -21.42 1.35
C LEU A 568 -17.01 -21.84 2.42
N ALA A 569 -17.68 -20.86 3.02
CA ALA A 569 -18.83 -21.14 3.86
C ALA A 569 -19.97 -21.76 3.03
N ALA A 570 -20.83 -22.56 3.67
CA ALA A 570 -21.90 -23.27 2.98
C ALA A 570 -22.79 -22.31 2.17
N GLY A 571 -23.01 -22.62 0.89
CA GLY A 571 -23.81 -21.81 -0.03
C GLY A 571 -23.18 -20.47 -0.44
N ARG A 572 -21.94 -20.18 -0.03
CA ARG A 572 -21.20 -18.99 -0.48
C ARG A 572 -20.38 -19.29 -1.73
N VAL A 573 -20.16 -18.25 -2.52
CA VAL A 573 -19.31 -18.26 -3.72
C VAL A 573 -18.38 -17.06 -3.69
N MET A 574 -17.29 -17.14 -4.46
CA MET A 574 -16.38 -16.01 -4.65
C MET A 574 -17.12 -14.80 -5.26
N PRO A 575 -16.75 -13.55 -4.91
CA PRO A 575 -17.34 -12.36 -5.53
C PRO A 575 -17.13 -12.32 -7.05
N ALA A 576 -18.22 -12.46 -7.81
CA ALA A 576 -18.17 -12.71 -9.25
C ALA A 576 -17.36 -11.68 -10.06
N LEU A 577 -17.47 -10.39 -9.73
CA LEU A 577 -16.85 -9.32 -10.52
C LEU A 577 -15.43 -8.94 -10.05
N ARG A 578 -14.95 -9.43 -8.89
CA ARG A 578 -13.67 -9.02 -8.28
C ARG A 578 -13.41 -7.52 -8.42
N ARG A 579 -14.42 -6.72 -8.06
CA ARG A 579 -14.48 -5.27 -8.26
C ARG A 579 -15.07 -4.60 -7.02
N SER A 580 -14.54 -3.43 -6.68
CA SER A 580 -15.07 -2.55 -5.64
C SER A 580 -15.51 -1.22 -6.24
N THR A 581 -16.45 -0.53 -5.57
CA THR A 581 -16.88 0.83 -5.95
C THR A 581 -16.56 1.78 -4.81
N ILE A 582 -15.49 2.55 -4.96
CA ILE A 582 -14.95 3.45 -3.94
C ILE A 582 -15.12 4.88 -4.42
N ALA A 583 -15.74 5.72 -3.59
CA ALA A 583 -16.08 7.11 -3.93
C ALA A 583 -16.85 7.25 -5.26
N GLY A 584 -17.70 6.27 -5.58
CA GLY A 584 -18.49 6.24 -6.83
C GLY A 584 -17.71 5.76 -8.07
N VAL A 585 -16.43 5.44 -7.93
CA VAL A 585 -15.58 4.91 -9.02
C VAL A 585 -15.37 3.42 -8.81
N ALA A 586 -15.68 2.64 -9.83
CA ALA A 586 -15.59 1.19 -9.75
C ALA A 586 -14.27 0.69 -10.37
N SER A 587 -13.51 -0.11 -9.62
CA SER A 587 -12.15 -0.55 -9.95
C SER A 587 -11.95 -2.04 -9.68
N ASN A 588 -11.20 -2.70 -10.57
CA ASN A 588 -10.88 -4.12 -10.44
C ASN A 588 -9.89 -4.34 -9.29
N TRP A 589 -10.00 -5.50 -8.67
CA TRP A 589 -9.03 -6.00 -7.70
C TRP A 589 -7.74 -6.43 -8.41
N SER A 590 -6.62 -6.44 -7.68
CA SER A 590 -5.30 -6.82 -8.19
C SER A 590 -5.26 -8.29 -8.61
N GLN A 591 -5.97 -9.13 -7.87
CA GLN A 591 -5.92 -10.58 -7.93
C GLN A 591 -4.52 -11.17 -7.72
N MET A 592 -3.55 -10.40 -7.21
CA MET A 592 -2.17 -10.85 -6.96
C MET A 592 -1.97 -11.14 -5.48
N VAL A 593 -1.25 -12.22 -5.16
CA VAL A 593 -0.79 -12.54 -3.80
C VAL A 593 0.66 -12.96 -3.84
N TYR A 594 1.49 -12.38 -2.96
CA TYR A 594 2.88 -12.79 -2.79
C TYR A 594 2.97 -14.02 -1.89
N VAL A 595 3.68 -15.03 -2.38
CA VAL A 595 3.99 -16.28 -1.66
C VAL A 595 5.44 -16.68 -1.90
N GLY A 596 6.03 -17.47 -1.01
CA GLY A 596 7.42 -17.93 -1.16
C GLY A 596 8.45 -16.81 -1.18
N GLY A 597 8.07 -15.62 -0.73
CA GLY A 597 8.92 -14.43 -0.70
C GLY A 597 9.12 -13.74 -2.04
N ASN A 598 9.17 -14.47 -3.16
CA ASN A 598 9.42 -13.89 -4.49
C ASN A 598 8.48 -14.38 -5.61
N GLN A 599 7.41 -15.08 -5.26
CA GLN A 599 6.44 -15.59 -6.23
C GLN A 599 5.14 -14.79 -6.16
N VAL A 600 4.46 -14.69 -7.29
CA VAL A 600 3.12 -14.13 -7.40
C VAL A 600 2.18 -15.25 -7.81
N VAL A 601 1.12 -15.45 -7.03
CA VAL A 601 0.04 -16.41 -7.32
C VAL A 601 -1.31 -15.71 -7.38
N SER A 602 -2.27 -16.38 -8.00
CA SER A 602 -3.63 -15.89 -8.25
C SER A 602 -4.63 -17.05 -8.34
N GLY A 603 -5.84 -16.75 -8.79
CA GLY A 603 -6.91 -17.71 -9.08
C GLY A 603 -7.80 -18.04 -7.89
N ASP A 604 -8.98 -18.59 -8.20
CA ASP A 604 -10.02 -18.88 -7.21
C ASP A 604 -9.63 -20.00 -6.24
N ALA A 605 -8.83 -20.97 -6.68
CA ALA A 605 -8.37 -22.07 -5.83
C ALA A 605 -7.66 -21.56 -4.56
N LEU A 606 -7.02 -20.39 -4.63
CA LEU A 606 -6.31 -19.75 -3.53
C LEU A 606 -7.22 -19.49 -2.31
N PHE A 607 -8.50 -19.18 -2.55
CA PHE A 607 -9.49 -18.88 -1.51
C PHE A 607 -10.65 -19.88 -1.43
N THR A 608 -10.82 -20.74 -2.43
CA THR A 608 -11.87 -21.76 -2.44
C THR A 608 -11.41 -23.10 -1.88
N ARG A 609 -10.10 -23.38 -1.93
CA ARG A 609 -9.47 -24.62 -1.46
C ARG A 609 -8.37 -24.31 -0.44
N TYR A 610 -8.25 -25.15 0.59
CA TYR A 610 -7.26 -24.98 1.64
C TYR A 610 -5.84 -25.20 1.11
N GLN A 611 -4.99 -24.20 1.32
CA GLN A 611 -3.56 -24.26 1.05
C GLN A 611 -2.81 -24.40 2.38
N PRO A 612 -1.84 -25.31 2.51
CA PRO A 612 -1.02 -25.43 3.73
C PRO A 612 -0.33 -24.13 4.17
N ILE A 613 0.00 -23.23 3.23
CA ILE A 613 0.56 -21.89 3.53
C ILE A 613 -0.38 -20.97 4.33
N TRP A 614 -1.64 -21.36 4.55
CA TRP A 614 -2.57 -20.64 5.43
C TRP A 614 -2.43 -21.02 6.90
N ASP A 615 -1.64 -22.04 7.23
CA ASP A 615 -1.20 -22.31 8.60
C ASP A 615 -0.23 -21.19 9.05
N PRO A 616 -0.60 -20.37 10.06
CA PRO A 616 0.25 -19.27 10.51
C PRO A 616 1.57 -19.74 11.13
N ARG A 617 1.67 -21.03 11.48
CA ARG A 617 2.91 -21.64 11.96
C ARG A 617 3.91 -21.91 10.84
N ILE A 618 3.51 -21.84 9.57
CA ILE A 618 4.38 -22.09 8.42
C ILE A 618 4.80 -20.76 7.78
N THR A 619 6.11 -20.54 7.66
CA THR A 619 6.68 -19.43 6.90
C THR A 619 7.49 -19.99 5.73
N TRP A 620 7.23 -19.47 4.52
CA TRP A 620 7.92 -19.90 3.31
C TRP A 620 8.48 -18.69 2.55
N ALA A 621 9.80 -18.62 2.42
CA ALA A 621 10.50 -17.61 1.64
C ALA A 621 11.90 -18.03 1.21
N GLY A 622 12.32 -17.64 -0.01
CA GLY A 622 13.71 -17.80 -0.44
C GLY A 622 14.20 -19.25 -0.49
N GLY A 623 13.31 -20.20 -0.79
CA GLY A 623 13.60 -21.64 -0.78
C GLY A 623 13.61 -22.28 0.61
N GLU A 624 13.43 -21.50 1.66
CA GLU A 624 13.35 -21.96 3.04
C GLU A 624 11.89 -22.11 3.47
N VAL A 625 11.60 -23.19 4.16
CA VAL A 625 10.30 -23.44 4.78
C VAL A 625 10.52 -23.72 6.26
N ARG A 626 9.92 -22.90 7.11
CA ARG A 626 10.09 -22.94 8.56
C ARG A 626 8.75 -23.19 9.22
N ARG A 627 8.75 -24.01 10.28
CA ARG A 627 7.61 -24.20 11.17
C ARG A 627 7.92 -23.67 12.56
N MET A 628 7.14 -22.70 13.00
CA MET A 628 7.15 -22.19 14.35
C MET A 628 6.18 -23.01 15.20
N SER A 629 6.68 -23.60 16.29
CA SER A 629 5.87 -24.28 17.30
C SER A 629 5.83 -23.44 18.57
N LEU A 630 4.67 -23.42 19.22
CA LEU A 630 4.43 -22.65 20.43
C LEU A 630 4.40 -23.60 21.62
N SER A 631 5.05 -23.19 22.70
CA SER A 631 4.89 -23.79 24.03
C SER A 631 4.03 -22.87 24.91
N PHE A 632 3.29 -23.46 25.84
CA PHE A 632 2.38 -22.74 26.70
C PHE A 632 2.64 -23.10 28.16
N TRP A 633 2.41 -22.14 29.05
CA TRP A 633 2.33 -22.40 30.48
C TRP A 633 1.18 -23.37 30.78
N ALA A 634 1.42 -24.34 31.64
CA ALA A 634 0.46 -25.37 32.01
C ALA A 634 0.50 -25.60 33.53
N ASN A 635 -0.42 -24.97 34.26
CA ASN A 635 -0.63 -25.13 35.69
C ASN A 635 -2.13 -25.10 36.03
N ASP A 636 -2.49 -25.51 37.24
CA ASP A 636 -3.88 -25.52 37.71
C ASP A 636 -4.50 -24.12 37.61
N GLY A 637 -5.67 -24.03 36.94
CA GLY A 637 -6.40 -22.77 36.76
C GLY A 637 -6.06 -21.97 35.50
N ILE A 638 -5.02 -22.34 34.74
CA ILE A 638 -4.70 -21.72 33.45
C ILE A 638 -5.41 -22.49 32.32
N PRO A 639 -6.32 -21.86 31.54
CA PRO A 639 -6.92 -22.54 30.40
C PRO A 639 -5.85 -22.90 29.35
N ALA A 640 -6.00 -24.07 28.70
CA ALA A 640 -5.04 -24.54 27.71
C ALA A 640 -4.81 -23.53 26.58
N ASN A 641 -3.56 -23.50 26.09
CA ASN A 641 -3.08 -22.64 25.00
C ASN A 641 -3.33 -21.13 25.25
N THR A 642 -3.31 -20.65 26.51
CA THR A 642 -3.64 -19.25 26.83
C THR A 642 -2.41 -18.35 26.85
N TYR A 643 -1.42 -18.68 27.68
CA TYR A 643 -0.20 -17.90 27.84
C TYR A 643 0.96 -18.64 27.18
N VAL A 644 1.53 -18.03 26.14
CA VAL A 644 2.70 -18.59 25.45
C VAL A 644 3.93 -18.45 26.35
N SER A 645 4.64 -19.55 26.57
CA SER A 645 5.86 -19.60 27.40
C SER A 645 7.14 -19.54 26.56
N GLY A 646 7.06 -19.86 25.27
CA GLY A 646 8.22 -19.89 24.40
C GLY A 646 7.94 -20.46 23.03
N PHE A 647 8.95 -20.44 22.17
CA PHE A 647 8.85 -20.82 20.77
C PHE A 647 10.01 -21.71 20.35
N SER A 648 9.76 -22.59 19.40
CA SER A 648 10.81 -23.37 18.72
C SER A 648 10.56 -23.37 17.22
N GLU A 649 11.61 -23.22 16.43
CA GLU A 649 11.50 -23.24 14.98
C GLU A 649 12.27 -24.41 14.38
N VAL A 650 11.65 -25.11 13.42
CA VAL A 650 12.28 -26.19 12.66
C VAL A 650 12.16 -25.93 11.16
N SER A 651 13.17 -26.34 10.39
CA SER A 651 13.07 -26.40 8.94
C SER A 651 12.20 -27.57 8.52
N LEU A 652 11.29 -27.34 7.57
CA LEU A 652 10.49 -28.40 6.97
C LEU A 652 11.01 -28.77 5.60
N ARG A 653 10.88 -30.06 5.26
CA ARG A 653 11.21 -30.61 3.96
C ARG A 653 10.09 -31.48 3.41
N GLY A 654 9.92 -31.50 2.09
CA GLY A 654 9.05 -32.44 1.36
C GLY A 654 7.55 -32.18 1.52
N GLN A 655 7.15 -31.03 2.06
CA GLN A 655 5.74 -30.75 2.29
C GLN A 655 5.06 -29.99 1.14
N PRO A 656 3.82 -30.35 0.77
CA PRO A 656 2.99 -29.53 -0.09
C PRO A 656 2.70 -28.15 0.53
N LEU A 657 2.86 -27.09 -0.23
CA LEU A 657 2.59 -25.71 0.20
C LEU A 657 1.38 -25.09 -0.52
N LEU A 658 1.24 -25.42 -1.80
CA LEU A 658 0.11 -25.03 -2.65
C LEU A 658 -0.53 -26.30 -3.22
N THR A 659 -1.79 -26.19 -3.62
CA THR A 659 -2.58 -27.29 -4.18
C THR A 659 -2.98 -26.98 -5.62
N SER A 660 -3.45 -28.00 -6.33
CA SER A 660 -3.92 -27.89 -7.72
C SER A 660 -4.97 -26.78 -7.92
N GLY A 661 -4.90 -26.11 -9.07
CA GLY A 661 -5.82 -25.05 -9.48
C GLY A 661 -5.38 -23.63 -9.10
N VAL A 662 -4.35 -23.46 -8.27
CA VAL A 662 -3.72 -22.15 -8.03
C VAL A 662 -3.02 -21.69 -9.31
N VAL A 663 -3.17 -20.42 -9.66
CA VAL A 663 -2.52 -19.84 -10.84
C VAL A 663 -1.16 -19.28 -10.43
N ASN A 664 -0.10 -19.75 -11.07
CA ASN A 664 1.25 -19.22 -10.91
C ASN A 664 1.51 -18.12 -11.95
N ALA A 665 1.88 -16.92 -11.48
CA ALA A 665 2.11 -15.74 -12.32
C ALA A 665 3.60 -15.48 -12.60
N ARG A 666 4.52 -16.37 -12.18
CA ARG A 666 5.97 -16.18 -12.33
C ARG A 666 6.38 -15.99 -13.79
N SER A 667 5.79 -16.74 -14.71
CA SER A 667 6.05 -16.61 -16.15
C SER A 667 5.56 -15.29 -16.73
N LEU A 668 4.54 -14.67 -16.14
CA LEU A 668 3.99 -13.38 -16.59
C LEU A 668 4.90 -12.20 -16.29
N ALA A 669 5.63 -12.26 -15.16
CA ALA A 669 6.59 -11.23 -14.82
C ALA A 669 7.84 -11.35 -15.71
N GLY A 670 8.31 -12.56 -16.00
CA GLY A 670 9.56 -12.78 -16.76
C GLY A 670 10.79 -12.27 -16.00
N SER A 671 11.86 -11.94 -16.72
CA SER A 671 13.11 -11.45 -16.14
C SER A 671 12.99 -9.99 -15.68
N SER A 672 13.44 -9.70 -14.45
CA SER A 672 13.38 -8.33 -13.89
C SER A 672 14.47 -7.42 -14.44
N SER A 673 14.07 -6.28 -15.01
CA SER A 673 14.96 -5.20 -15.42
C SER A 673 14.34 -3.85 -15.08
N LEU A 674 15.05 -3.03 -14.30
CA LEU A 674 14.59 -1.68 -13.97
C LEU A 674 14.59 -0.78 -15.21
N ALA A 675 15.66 -0.84 -16.02
CA ALA A 675 15.76 -0.07 -17.26
C ALA A 675 14.72 -0.50 -18.30
N GLY A 676 14.48 -1.82 -18.41
CA GLY A 676 13.49 -2.39 -19.33
C GLY A 676 12.05 -2.35 -18.83
N ARG A 677 11.82 -2.04 -17.54
CA ARG A 677 10.50 -2.11 -16.87
C ARG A 677 9.82 -3.49 -17.00
N THR A 678 10.61 -4.54 -16.89
CA THR A 678 10.17 -5.95 -16.96
C THR A 678 10.22 -6.62 -15.59
N GLY A 679 9.58 -7.78 -15.42
CA GLY A 679 9.59 -8.51 -14.14
C GLY A 679 8.87 -7.76 -13.04
N ALA A 680 9.54 -7.66 -11.88
CA ALA A 680 9.02 -6.93 -10.73
C ALA A 680 8.84 -5.42 -10.99
N PHE A 681 9.45 -4.89 -12.07
CA PHE A 681 9.35 -3.49 -12.48
C PHE A 681 8.24 -3.22 -13.50
N THR A 682 7.54 -4.26 -13.97
CA THR A 682 6.35 -4.09 -14.80
C THR A 682 5.25 -3.40 -13.97
N PRO A 683 4.49 -2.45 -14.55
CA PRO A 683 3.39 -1.81 -13.84
C PRO A 683 2.41 -2.85 -13.29
N SER A 684 2.09 -2.77 -12.00
CA SER A 684 1.25 -3.78 -11.34
C SER A 684 -0.16 -3.84 -11.95
N ALA A 685 -0.67 -2.72 -12.46
CA ALA A 685 -1.96 -2.67 -13.16
C ALA A 685 -1.97 -3.51 -14.46
N THR A 686 -0.82 -3.62 -15.14
CA THR A 686 -0.66 -4.46 -16.33
C THR A 686 -0.62 -5.94 -15.95
N LEU A 687 0.14 -6.30 -14.91
CA LEU A 687 0.16 -7.69 -14.42
C LEU A 687 -1.22 -8.13 -13.93
N ALA A 688 -1.93 -7.25 -13.22
CA ALA A 688 -3.30 -7.51 -12.76
C ALA A 688 -4.28 -7.69 -13.92
N SER A 689 -4.13 -6.92 -15.02
CA SER A 689 -5.03 -7.06 -16.17
C SER A 689 -4.81 -8.38 -16.91
N TRP A 690 -3.56 -8.85 -17.04
CA TRP A 690 -3.25 -10.17 -17.61
C TRP A 690 -3.82 -11.30 -16.75
N LEU A 691 -3.66 -11.24 -15.43
CA LEU A 691 -4.25 -12.24 -14.53
C LEU A 691 -5.79 -12.24 -14.62
N ALA A 692 -6.39 -11.06 -14.69
CA ALA A 692 -7.84 -10.94 -14.84
C ALA A 692 -8.35 -11.48 -16.19
N SER A 693 -7.53 -11.47 -17.25
CA SER A 693 -7.85 -12.08 -18.55
C SER A 693 -7.60 -13.59 -18.61
N GLY A 694 -7.20 -14.21 -17.49
CA GLY A 694 -6.94 -15.66 -17.42
C GLY A 694 -5.51 -16.06 -17.80
N SER A 695 -4.59 -15.12 -17.94
CA SER A 695 -3.18 -15.42 -18.19
C SER A 695 -2.53 -16.01 -16.93
N GLY A 696 -1.56 -16.90 -17.11
CA GLY A 696 -0.83 -17.57 -16.02
C GLY A 696 -0.85 -19.08 -16.19
N LEU A 697 -0.06 -19.80 -15.38
CA LEU A 697 0.00 -21.26 -15.44
C LEU A 697 -0.81 -21.86 -14.30
N ILE A 698 -1.82 -22.66 -14.61
CA ILE A 698 -2.62 -23.36 -13.61
C ILE A 698 -1.80 -24.57 -13.11
N LEU A 699 -1.61 -24.68 -11.80
CA LEU A 699 -0.91 -25.82 -11.21
C LEU A 699 -1.74 -27.10 -11.33
N SER A 700 -1.16 -28.15 -11.91
CA SER A 700 -1.78 -29.48 -12.09
C SER A 700 -1.80 -30.30 -10.80
N GLU A 701 -0.75 -30.20 -9.98
CA GLU A 701 -0.59 -30.94 -8.71
C GLU A 701 -0.16 -30.01 -7.56
N GLY A 702 -0.18 -30.55 -6.34
CA GLY A 702 0.29 -29.81 -5.17
C GLY A 702 1.81 -29.55 -5.24
N LEU A 703 2.21 -28.31 -5.00
CA LEU A 703 3.61 -27.91 -5.06
C LEU A 703 4.33 -28.31 -3.76
N ILE A 704 5.21 -29.30 -3.83
CA ILE A 704 6.13 -29.66 -2.75
C ILE A 704 7.40 -28.82 -2.90
N LEU A 705 7.83 -28.13 -1.84
CA LEU A 705 9.09 -27.39 -1.86
C LEU A 705 9.94 -27.69 -0.65
N SER A 706 10.85 -28.64 -0.86
CA SER A 706 12.24 -28.53 -0.42
C SER A 706 13.04 -29.50 -1.27
N GLU A 707 14.17 -29.01 -1.77
CA GLU A 707 15.01 -29.64 -2.81
C GLU A 707 14.48 -29.40 -4.23
N GLY A 708 15.37 -28.86 -5.06
CA GLY A 708 15.07 -28.14 -6.30
C GLY A 708 14.65 -29.04 -7.45
N LEU A 709 13.47 -29.64 -7.37
CA LEU A 709 12.81 -30.24 -8.52
C LEU A 709 11.31 -29.92 -8.52
N ILE A 710 10.83 -29.32 -9.61
CA ILE A 710 9.42 -29.35 -9.99
C ILE A 710 9.37 -30.13 -11.30
N LEU A 711 8.70 -31.28 -11.30
CA LEU A 711 8.14 -31.86 -12.50
C LEU A 711 6.79 -31.19 -12.75
N SER A 712 6.69 -30.40 -13.83
CA SER A 712 5.48 -30.30 -14.65
C SER A 712 5.80 -29.43 -15.88
N GLU A 713 6.50 -30.00 -16.86
CA GLU A 713 6.32 -29.56 -18.23
C GLU A 713 4.92 -30.03 -18.67
N GLY A 714 4.00 -29.08 -18.74
CA GLY A 714 2.63 -29.29 -19.18
C GLY A 714 2.11 -27.97 -19.71
N LEU A 715 2.54 -27.63 -20.93
CA LEU A 715 2.09 -26.45 -21.65
C LEU A 715 0.63 -26.66 -22.05
N ILE A 716 -0.32 -26.00 -21.38
CA ILE A 716 -1.68 -25.85 -21.94
C ILE A 716 -1.67 -24.57 -22.78
N LEU A 717 -1.60 -24.74 -24.10
CA LEU A 717 -1.91 -23.66 -25.04
C LEU A 717 -3.42 -23.52 -25.12
N SER A 718 -3.92 -22.33 -24.84
CA SER A 718 -5.32 -21.97 -24.99
C SER A 718 -5.76 -22.05 -26.45
N GLU A 719 -6.94 -22.62 -26.64
CA GLU A 719 -7.76 -22.71 -27.86
C GLU A 719 -7.53 -23.94 -28.78
N GLY A 720 -8.31 -24.99 -28.54
CA GLY A 720 -8.99 -25.69 -29.65
C GLY A 720 -8.38 -26.94 -30.26
N LEU A 721 -7.41 -27.63 -29.64
CA LEU A 721 -6.95 -28.93 -30.14
C LEU A 721 -6.81 -29.97 -29.02
N ILE A 722 -7.70 -30.97 -29.02
CA ILE A 722 -7.46 -32.24 -28.34
C ILE A 722 -6.61 -33.07 -29.29
N LEU A 723 -5.31 -33.24 -29.00
CA LEU A 723 -4.52 -34.26 -29.68
C LEU A 723 -4.79 -35.60 -28.98
N SER A 724 -5.76 -36.34 -29.51
CA SER A 724 -5.87 -37.76 -29.24
C SER A 724 -4.70 -38.45 -29.95
N GLU A 725 -3.90 -39.16 -29.16
CA GLU A 725 -2.95 -40.21 -29.58
C GLU A 725 -1.58 -39.77 -30.15
N GLY A 726 -0.53 -40.26 -29.48
CA GLY A 726 0.73 -40.71 -30.12
C GLY A 726 1.66 -39.65 -30.70
N LEU A 727 2.60 -39.16 -29.89
CA LEU A 727 3.90 -38.77 -30.41
C LEU A 727 5.01 -39.23 -29.46
N ILE A 728 5.72 -40.29 -29.89
CA ILE A 728 7.02 -40.68 -29.36
C ILE A 728 8.04 -39.82 -30.12
N LEU A 729 8.76 -38.96 -29.41
CA LEU A 729 10.03 -38.42 -29.90
C LEU A 729 11.14 -39.38 -29.47
N SER A 730 11.73 -39.99 -30.48
CA SER A 730 12.88 -40.88 -30.44
C SER A 730 14.10 -40.26 -29.74
N GLU A 731 14.73 -41.08 -28.90
CA GLU A 731 16.16 -41.13 -28.59
C GLU A 731 16.84 -39.89 -27.95
N GLY A 732 17.30 -40.07 -26.71
CA GLY A 732 18.36 -39.23 -26.12
C GLY A 732 18.09 -38.65 -24.73
N LEU A 733 17.69 -39.48 -23.76
CA LEU A 733 17.71 -39.10 -22.34
C LEU A 733 19.17 -39.17 -21.83
N ILE A 734 19.77 -38.02 -21.50
CA ILE A 734 21.04 -37.97 -20.77
C ILE A 734 20.71 -37.94 -19.27
N LEU A 735 20.97 -39.06 -18.58
CA LEU A 735 21.12 -39.10 -17.12
C LEU A 735 22.62 -39.12 -16.82
N SER A 736 23.17 -38.01 -16.34
CA SER A 736 24.55 -37.98 -15.87
C SER A 736 24.61 -38.24 -14.37
N GLU A 737 24.91 -39.48 -13.98
CA GLU A 737 25.77 -39.84 -12.85
C GLU A 737 26.10 -41.35 -12.90
N GLY A 738 27.36 -41.72 -13.21
CA GLY A 738 27.95 -43.03 -12.86
C GLY A 738 28.30 -44.04 -13.98
N LEU A 739 29.58 -44.04 -14.39
CA LEU A 739 30.45 -45.21 -14.73
C LEU A 739 30.27 -46.08 -16.03
N ILE A 740 31.09 -45.73 -17.05
CA ILE A 740 31.98 -46.44 -18.05
C ILE A 740 31.79 -47.99 -18.34
N LEU A 741 31.93 -48.60 -19.55
CA LEU A 741 32.99 -48.61 -20.60
C LEU A 741 32.57 -49.34 -21.92
N SER A 742 33.40 -49.13 -22.96
CA SER A 742 33.51 -49.81 -24.30
C SER A 742 32.48 -49.39 -25.37
N GLU A 743 32.82 -49.10 -26.63
CA GLU A 743 34.00 -49.41 -27.45
C GLU A 743 34.05 -48.48 -28.69
N GLY A 744 35.25 -48.06 -29.09
CA GLY A 744 35.62 -47.81 -30.50
C GLY A 744 35.16 -46.52 -31.20
N LEU A 745 35.99 -45.48 -31.21
CA LEU A 745 36.25 -44.74 -32.45
C LEU A 745 37.62 -44.05 -32.43
N ILE A 746 38.41 -44.36 -33.46
CA ILE A 746 39.79 -43.93 -33.68
C ILE A 746 39.81 -42.48 -34.19
N LEU A 747 40.66 -41.64 -33.57
CA LEU A 747 41.07 -40.34 -34.08
C LEU A 747 42.24 -40.51 -35.06
N SER A 748 42.18 -39.89 -36.24
CA SER A 748 43.36 -39.63 -37.07
C SER A 748 43.80 -38.17 -36.92
N GLU A 749 45.11 -37.98 -36.73
CA GLU A 749 45.82 -36.71 -36.60
C GLU A 749 45.83 -35.87 -37.88
N THR A 750 45.90 -34.53 -37.75
CA THR A 750 47.06 -33.67 -38.08
C THR A 750 46.64 -32.21 -38.30
N GLY A 751 47.52 -31.26 -37.91
CA GLY A 751 47.50 -29.89 -38.45
C GLY A 751 47.69 -28.78 -37.43
N ALA A 752 48.94 -28.41 -37.18
CA ALA A 752 49.37 -27.31 -36.32
C ALA A 752 48.95 -25.91 -36.81
N THR A 753 48.72 -24.97 -35.88
CA THR A 753 49.44 -23.67 -35.81
C THR A 753 49.06 -22.86 -34.56
N ARG A 754 50.08 -22.28 -33.90
CA ARG A 754 50.01 -21.39 -32.73
C ARG A 754 49.64 -19.96 -33.14
N GLN A 755 48.89 -19.25 -32.29
CA GLN A 755 49.17 -17.85 -31.94
C GLN A 755 48.59 -17.53 -30.55
N GLY A 756 49.43 -17.05 -29.64
CA GLY A 756 49.07 -16.65 -28.29
C GLY A 756 48.70 -15.17 -28.19
N PHE A 757 48.04 -14.80 -27.08
CA PHE A 757 47.91 -13.42 -26.66
C PHE A 757 48.26 -13.25 -25.18
N ASN A 758 48.94 -12.13 -24.96
CA ASN A 758 49.72 -11.70 -23.82
C ASN A 758 48.87 -10.96 -22.78
N THR A 759 49.12 -11.24 -21.50
CA THR A 759 48.66 -10.51 -20.32
C THR A 759 49.75 -9.53 -19.87
N GLU A 760 49.56 -8.22 -20.08
CA GLU A 760 50.04 -7.14 -19.20
C GLU A 760 49.77 -5.75 -19.81
N GLY A 761 49.22 -4.83 -19.00
CA GLY A 761 48.94 -3.45 -19.40
C GLY A 761 48.16 -2.70 -18.34
N ALA A 762 48.88 -2.16 -17.37
CA ALA A 762 48.36 -1.35 -16.28
C ALA A 762 48.07 0.11 -16.69
N LEU A 763 47.16 0.75 -15.93
CA LEU A 763 47.06 2.18 -15.57
C LEU A 763 46.24 3.18 -16.43
N LYS A 764 45.62 4.10 -15.65
CA LYS A 764 45.08 5.46 -15.91
C LYS A 764 43.58 5.51 -16.25
N GLY A 765 42.72 6.25 -15.57
CA GLY A 765 42.90 7.46 -14.74
C GLY A 765 42.36 8.68 -15.49
N GLU A 766 41.24 9.22 -15.00
CA GLU A 766 40.60 10.53 -15.28
C GLU A 766 40.23 10.92 -16.72
N ASN A 767 38.91 10.94 -16.99
CA ASN A 767 38.14 12.19 -17.16
C ASN A 767 36.64 11.91 -17.05
#